data_AF-A0A7C7X2R8-F1
#
_entry.id   AF-A0A7C7X2R8-F1
#
_cell.length_a   1.000
_cell.length_b   1.000
_cell.length_c   1.000
_cell.angle_alpha   90.00
_cell.angle_beta   90.00
_cell.angle_gamma   90.00
#
_symmetry.space_group_name_H-M   'P 1'
#
loop_
_entity.id
_entity.type
_entity.pdbx_description
1 polymer ?
#
loop_
_entity_poly.entity_id
_entity_poly.type
_entity_poly.pdbx_seq_one_letter_code
_entity_poly.pdbx_strand_id
1 'polypeptide(L)'
;MPRCPHILILFCVSFVAILTRNGLAETKGLSHSELRELVQTELDRQRIPGLTLAVYSEGDIYFNEGFGWADLEHRVPAAASTKYRTASIAKPMTSTVLLRLAERGKLDLDADIREYYPDFPAKRWPVTSRQLLGHLGGIRHYKNRNEPQSARHFFTTASAIKVFADDPLMHEPGSKYQYSSFGYNLLGAVAEGAADQPFQQLLKRYVWEPAGMNSTTIDDTFTIIPHRARGYARYTPAQIAQFPAGHRYQPGVVYNAPLHDTSMKIPGGGLVSTAGDLVRFAVALHGHVLLKESSLKQAWRRQQLTAGGETKYGLGWSVHDDGSISHSGGQAGTSTLLIHHPEHRFAVAAMCNLQRANLRTLCQTITNRFLPAEPTVELDLVSKLREVIKWEVKQKDLPAFSIAIVDGNETVWSEGFGIVNSKTKTPATADTVYRVGSVSKLFTDMAVMQLVERGELDLEADIRELLPNFQPVNPYKRALTLAQLMSHRSGLVRESPVGNYFDATEPSLAATVASLNQTELVYPPNTRTKYSNAGVSVVGLALQTKTRVRFEDYLKQTFLDPIGMKNSAFERTENIDAALAEAWMWTVDGRRFVAPKFALGTAPAGSLYSSVNDLSIFLKVIFNDGKLGGQQIIKADTLKRMMTPTMDAGGKPLPFGIGFSLSDFDGQKSIGHGGAIYGFATQLKAIPESKLGVAAVASLDGANGVVRRITDYALRLLLAKKNGTQPPSYQRSEPLSLPRARELSGLYKSGDESLRLIERGGRLYLRRGSHRREIRQVNGRLVPDDVHGFGPFWETPGPDQLTLNGTRFDRIPDKLPAEMPARWRGLVGEYGWDHNTLYILEEQGKLYALIEWFYYYPLTEISDSVFAFPDFGLYHGEKLNFLRGGGYRQAAGVEAANVTFPRREVGTEAGVTFRIKPIRPVNELLKEALQATPPKENGPFLRTDLVDVQKLDESIKLDIRYASDNNFMGSVFYRQERAFMQRRAAEAVRKVHRELASLGYGILIHDAYRPWYVTKTFWDATPGSMKDFVANPTNGSRHNRGCAVDLTLYHLHSGKPAQMVAGYDEFSQRSFPAYPGGTARERWHRELLRHYMQQADFTIYEFEWWHFDYKDWRRYPILNKTFEEIED
;
A
#
# COMPACT_ATOMS: atom_id res chain seq x y z
N MET A 1 -45.78 41.37 -74.72
CA MET A 1 -46.12 41.26 -73.28
C MET A 1 -46.03 39.79 -72.86
N PRO A 2 -45.66 39.42 -71.62
CA PRO A 2 -45.03 40.24 -70.57
C PRO A 2 -43.91 39.53 -69.73
N ARG A 3 -43.11 40.38 -69.02
CA ARG A 3 -42.54 40.29 -67.63
C ARG A 3 -41.58 39.14 -67.27
N CYS A 4 -40.57 39.22 -66.38
CA CYS A 4 -39.98 40.21 -65.46
C CYS A 4 -38.66 39.58 -64.87
N PRO A 5 -37.82 40.28 -64.07
CA PRO A 5 -36.38 39.98 -63.88
C PRO A 5 -35.92 39.52 -62.45
N HIS A 6 -34.62 39.20 -62.35
CA HIS A 6 -33.65 39.36 -61.20
C HIS A 6 -32.98 38.11 -60.56
N ILE A 7 -31.63 38.17 -60.51
CA ILE A 7 -30.67 37.82 -59.42
C ILE A 7 -30.44 36.33 -59.01
N LEU A 8 -29.14 36.04 -58.77
CA LEU A 8 -28.51 35.08 -57.83
C LEU A 8 -27.94 33.70 -58.32
N ILE A 9 -26.60 33.61 -58.26
CA ILE A 9 -25.66 32.53 -57.84
C ILE A 9 -25.88 31.06 -58.31
N LEU A 10 -24.83 30.42 -58.89
CA LEU A 10 -24.07 29.22 -58.42
C LEU A 10 -23.49 28.31 -59.53
N PHE A 11 -22.41 27.60 -59.14
CA PHE A 11 -21.79 26.37 -59.69
C PHE A 11 -21.12 26.46 -61.08
N CYS A 12 -19.78 26.43 -61.15
CA CYS A 12 -18.89 25.25 -61.17
C CYS A 12 -18.70 24.63 -62.55
N VAL A 13 -17.45 24.67 -63.02
CA VAL A 13 -16.85 23.63 -63.88
C VAL A 13 -15.45 23.33 -63.36
N SER A 14 -15.20 22.04 -63.23
CA SER A 14 -13.99 21.35 -62.82
C SER A 14 -12.84 21.50 -63.83
N PHE A 15 -11.59 21.43 -63.38
CA PHE A 15 -10.54 20.74 -64.14
C PHE A 15 -9.48 20.12 -63.21
N VAL A 16 -9.00 18.96 -63.65
CA VAL A 16 -8.16 17.98 -62.96
C VAL A 16 -6.68 18.41 -62.93
N ALA A 17 -6.01 18.20 -61.79
CA ALA A 17 -4.55 18.07 -61.71
C ALA A 17 -4.13 17.07 -60.62
N ILE A 18 -3.49 15.98 -61.08
CA ILE A 18 -2.38 15.21 -60.48
C ILE A 18 -2.32 15.18 -58.94
N LEU A 19 -2.76 14.04 -58.38
CA LEU A 19 -2.61 13.65 -56.97
C LEU A 19 -1.16 13.33 -56.64
N THR A 20 -0.42 14.31 -56.11
CA THR A 20 0.64 14.03 -55.12
C THR A 20 -0.01 13.95 -53.74
N ARG A 21 0.19 12.81 -53.07
CA ARG A 21 -0.18 12.60 -51.66
C ARG A 21 0.61 13.58 -50.78
N ASN A 22 0.06 14.77 -50.53
CA ASN A 22 0.37 15.52 -49.32
C ASN A 22 -0.50 14.96 -48.20
N GLY A 23 0.08 14.07 -47.40
CA GLY A 23 -0.44 13.77 -46.09
C GLY A 23 -0.55 15.08 -45.31
N LEU A 24 -1.74 15.36 -44.79
CA LEU A 24 -1.95 16.35 -43.75
C LEU A 24 -0.98 16.02 -42.61
N ALA A 25 0.01 16.88 -42.37
CA ALA A 25 0.82 16.81 -41.18
C ALA A 25 -0.12 16.92 -39.97
N GLU A 26 -0.18 15.87 -39.14
CA GLU A 26 -0.81 15.95 -37.82
C GLU A 26 -0.16 17.09 -37.04
N THR A 27 -0.97 18.06 -36.60
CA THR A 27 -0.49 19.17 -35.77
C THR A 27 0.03 18.63 -34.43
N LYS A 28 1.33 18.77 -34.17
CA LYS A 28 1.92 18.56 -32.83
C LYS A 28 1.36 19.61 -31.86
N GLY A 29 0.87 19.17 -30.70
CA GLY A 29 0.42 20.05 -29.60
C GLY A 29 -1.06 19.91 -29.22
N LEU A 30 -1.51 20.73 -28.27
CA LEU A 30 -2.91 20.85 -27.88
C LEU A 30 -3.58 21.98 -28.65
N SER A 31 -4.81 21.77 -29.12
CA SER A 31 -5.65 22.82 -29.67
C SER A 31 -5.95 23.92 -28.62
N HIS A 32 -6.28 25.12 -29.08
CA HIS A 32 -6.72 26.20 -28.19
C HIS A 32 -7.93 25.80 -27.34
N SER A 33 -8.86 25.00 -27.87
CA SER A 33 -10.00 24.48 -27.10
C SER A 33 -9.58 23.55 -25.97
N GLU A 34 -8.64 22.64 -26.21
CA GLU A 34 -8.11 21.75 -25.17
C GLU A 34 -7.35 22.52 -24.08
N LEU A 35 -6.58 23.55 -24.48
CA LEU A 35 -5.93 24.44 -23.51
C LEU A 35 -6.94 25.18 -22.63
N ARG A 36 -8.04 25.69 -23.22
CA ARG A 36 -9.11 26.34 -22.46
C ARG A 36 -9.80 25.37 -21.51
N GLU A 37 -10.05 24.14 -21.92
CA GLU A 37 -10.66 23.11 -21.09
C GLU A 37 -9.77 22.71 -19.90
N LEU A 38 -8.47 22.54 -20.13
CA LEU A 38 -7.50 22.27 -19.06
C LEU A 38 -7.46 23.41 -18.03
N VAL A 39 -7.47 24.66 -18.49
CA VAL A 39 -7.51 25.81 -17.60
C VAL A 39 -8.83 25.87 -16.83
N GLN A 40 -9.96 25.65 -17.50
CA GLN A 40 -11.28 25.66 -16.87
C GLN A 40 -11.40 24.59 -15.78
N THR A 41 -10.91 23.38 -16.06
CA THR A 41 -10.83 22.28 -15.09
C THR A 41 -10.06 22.70 -13.84
N GLU A 42 -8.95 23.41 -13.99
CA GLU A 42 -8.13 23.86 -12.87
C GLU A 42 -8.76 25.03 -12.10
N LEU A 43 -9.45 25.95 -12.79
CA LEU A 43 -10.25 26.99 -12.15
C LEU A 43 -11.31 26.38 -11.22
N ASP A 44 -12.07 25.40 -11.72
CA ASP A 44 -13.16 24.77 -10.99
C ASP A 44 -12.64 23.91 -9.82
N ARG A 45 -11.62 23.09 -10.09
CA ARG A 45 -11.02 22.18 -9.09
C ARG A 45 -10.42 22.94 -7.92
N GLN A 46 -9.72 24.04 -8.20
CA GLN A 46 -9.00 24.80 -7.18
C GLN A 46 -9.76 26.04 -6.68
N ARG A 47 -10.91 26.35 -7.29
CA ARG A 47 -11.67 27.60 -7.05
C ARG A 47 -10.80 28.84 -7.26
N ILE A 48 -10.00 28.83 -8.32
CA ILE A 48 -9.16 29.97 -8.69
C ILE A 48 -10.06 31.05 -9.29
N PRO A 49 -10.02 32.29 -8.78
CA PRO A 49 -10.87 33.36 -9.30
C PRO A 49 -10.52 33.76 -10.74
N GLY A 50 -9.25 34.01 -11.01
CA GLY A 50 -8.74 34.38 -12.33
C GLY A 50 -7.32 33.84 -12.58
N LEU A 51 -7.07 33.42 -13.82
CA LEU A 51 -5.82 32.84 -14.28
C LEU A 51 -5.49 33.34 -15.68
N THR A 52 -4.22 33.64 -15.96
CA THR A 52 -3.69 33.79 -17.33
C THR A 52 -2.71 32.68 -17.64
N LEU A 53 -2.78 32.19 -18.88
CA LEU A 53 -1.90 31.15 -19.42
C LEU A 53 -1.28 31.67 -20.72
N ALA A 54 0.04 31.56 -20.83
CA ALA A 54 0.77 31.76 -22.08
C ALA A 54 1.63 30.54 -22.41
N VAL A 55 1.64 30.14 -23.68
CA VAL A 55 2.42 29.04 -24.23
C VAL A 55 3.17 29.56 -25.45
N TYR A 56 4.46 29.29 -25.49
CA TYR A 56 5.34 29.51 -26.65
C TYR A 56 5.83 28.17 -27.15
N SER A 57 5.74 27.98 -28.45
CA SER A 57 6.19 26.79 -29.14
C SER A 57 6.70 27.15 -30.52
N GLU A 58 7.82 26.55 -30.93
CA GLU A 58 8.35 26.60 -32.31
C GLU A 58 8.56 28.01 -32.92
N GLY A 59 8.81 29.04 -32.11
CA GLY A 59 9.15 30.37 -32.63
C GLY A 59 8.15 31.47 -32.29
N ASP A 60 6.92 31.14 -31.91
CA ASP A 60 5.86 32.12 -31.63
C ASP A 60 5.07 31.81 -30.34
N ILE A 61 4.37 32.82 -29.80
CA ILE A 61 3.43 32.67 -28.70
C ILE A 61 2.17 31.98 -29.25
N TYR A 62 2.14 30.65 -29.14
CA TYR A 62 1.05 29.79 -29.58
C TYR A 62 -0.28 30.11 -28.88
N PHE A 63 -0.25 30.37 -27.56
CA PHE A 63 -1.44 30.63 -26.77
C PHE A 63 -1.19 31.74 -25.76
N ASN A 64 -2.13 32.66 -25.56
CA ASN A 64 -2.04 33.69 -24.53
C ASN A 64 -3.43 34.24 -24.19
N GLU A 65 -4.08 33.70 -23.16
CA GLU A 65 -5.45 34.05 -22.79
C GLU A 65 -5.62 34.19 -21.27
N GLY A 66 -6.66 34.94 -20.88
CA GLY A 66 -7.10 35.09 -19.49
C GLY A 66 -8.46 34.44 -19.27
N PHE A 67 -8.66 33.91 -18.06
CA PHE A 67 -9.82 33.14 -17.69
C PHE A 67 -10.31 33.53 -16.29
N GLY A 68 -11.63 33.52 -16.10
CA GLY A 68 -12.25 33.94 -14.85
C GLY A 68 -12.15 35.46 -14.63
N TRP A 69 -11.91 35.87 -13.40
CA TRP A 69 -12.02 37.25 -12.94
C TRP A 69 -10.69 37.78 -12.38
N ALA A 70 -10.18 38.86 -12.98
CA ALA A 70 -9.09 39.66 -12.42
C ALA A 70 -9.51 40.32 -11.09
N ASP A 71 -10.81 40.65 -10.96
CA ASP A 71 -11.45 41.16 -9.76
C ASP A 71 -12.85 40.55 -9.62
N LEU A 72 -13.07 39.76 -8.58
CA LEU A 72 -14.36 39.14 -8.23
C LEU A 72 -15.40 40.14 -7.73
N GLU A 73 -14.98 41.17 -6.98
CA GLU A 73 -15.88 42.14 -6.37
C GLU A 73 -16.54 43.00 -7.45
N HIS A 74 -15.76 43.39 -8.45
CA HIS A 74 -16.20 44.22 -9.57
C HIS A 74 -16.51 43.42 -10.84
N ARG A 75 -16.35 42.09 -10.81
CA ARG A 75 -16.51 41.19 -11.97
C ARG A 75 -15.72 41.67 -13.19
N VAL A 76 -14.46 42.06 -12.98
CA VAL A 76 -13.54 42.42 -14.07
C VAL A 76 -12.96 41.13 -14.65
N PRO A 77 -13.17 40.81 -15.93
CA PRO A 77 -12.66 39.58 -16.52
C PRO A 77 -11.13 39.58 -16.55
N ALA A 78 -10.53 38.42 -16.30
CA ALA A 78 -9.11 38.23 -16.56
C ALA A 78 -8.88 38.17 -18.07
N ALA A 79 -7.84 38.85 -18.54
CA ALA A 79 -7.43 38.91 -19.94
C ALA A 79 -5.93 38.67 -20.05
N ALA A 80 -5.40 38.45 -21.26
CA ALA A 80 -3.96 38.31 -21.50
C ALA A 80 -3.12 39.50 -20.97
N SER A 81 -3.73 40.69 -20.85
CA SER A 81 -3.13 41.90 -20.29
C SER A 81 -3.19 41.99 -18.77
N THR A 82 -3.91 41.09 -18.09
CA THR A 82 -4.04 41.09 -16.62
C THR A 82 -2.68 40.83 -15.96
N LYS A 83 -2.27 41.76 -15.10
CA LYS A 83 -1.01 41.73 -14.38
C LYS A 83 -1.19 41.12 -13.01
N TYR A 84 -0.40 40.08 -12.73
CA TYR A 84 -0.31 39.46 -11.42
C TYR A 84 1.07 39.72 -10.83
N ARG A 85 1.18 39.65 -9.51
CA ARG A 85 2.48 39.59 -8.84
C ARG A 85 3.24 38.37 -9.34
N THR A 86 4.47 38.58 -9.81
CA THR A 86 5.40 37.52 -10.26
C THR A 86 5.84 36.61 -9.12
N ALA A 87 5.83 37.13 -7.89
CA ALA A 87 6.44 36.50 -6.73
C ALA A 87 7.88 36.05 -7.07
N SER A 88 8.29 34.85 -6.67
CA SER A 88 9.71 34.46 -6.80
C SER A 88 10.24 34.31 -8.23
N ILE A 89 9.42 34.44 -9.28
CA ILE A 89 9.91 34.54 -10.67
C ILE A 89 10.75 35.81 -10.90
N ALA A 90 10.69 36.81 -10.01
CA ALA A 90 11.63 37.94 -10.01
C ALA A 90 13.10 37.52 -9.81
N LYS A 91 13.36 36.37 -9.18
CA LYS A 91 14.72 35.86 -8.92
C LYS A 91 15.47 35.53 -10.21
N PRO A 92 14.90 34.76 -11.15
CA PRO A 92 15.42 34.64 -12.51
C PRO A 92 15.82 35.97 -13.17
N MET A 93 14.96 37.00 -13.12
CA MET A 93 15.25 38.30 -13.74
C MET A 93 16.39 39.03 -13.02
N THR A 94 16.43 38.94 -11.69
CA THR A 94 17.56 39.43 -10.88
C THR A 94 18.84 38.72 -11.27
N SER A 95 18.82 37.39 -11.40
CA SER A 95 19.97 36.60 -11.85
C SER A 95 20.50 37.08 -13.20
N THR A 96 19.60 37.33 -14.16
CA THR A 96 19.96 37.90 -15.46
C THR A 96 20.68 39.24 -15.34
N VAL A 97 20.23 40.14 -14.44
CA VAL A 97 20.91 41.43 -14.20
C VAL A 97 22.34 41.23 -13.70
N LEU A 98 22.54 40.39 -12.67
CA LEU A 98 23.86 40.16 -12.07
C LEU A 98 24.81 39.50 -13.08
N LEU A 99 24.32 38.51 -13.84
CA LEU A 99 25.09 37.87 -14.90
C LEU A 99 25.45 38.84 -16.03
N ARG A 100 24.56 39.77 -16.41
CA ARG A 100 24.86 40.83 -17.38
C ARG A 100 25.92 41.81 -16.88
N LEU A 101 25.90 42.15 -15.60
CA LEU A 101 26.96 42.98 -15.00
C LEU A 101 28.30 42.24 -15.00
N ALA A 102 28.30 40.94 -14.73
CA ALA A 102 29.49 40.11 -14.78
C ALA A 102 30.06 39.99 -16.20
N GLU A 103 29.23 39.79 -17.21
CA GLU A 103 29.67 39.79 -18.62
C GLU A 103 30.31 41.10 -19.08
N ARG A 104 29.97 42.21 -18.41
CA ARG A 104 30.50 43.55 -18.68
C ARG A 104 31.70 43.91 -17.80
N GLY A 105 32.18 42.99 -16.97
CA GLY A 105 33.28 43.22 -16.04
C GLY A 105 32.94 44.24 -14.93
N LYS A 106 31.65 44.49 -14.67
CA LYS A 106 31.20 45.40 -13.61
C LYS A 106 30.99 44.70 -12.28
N LEU A 107 30.89 43.37 -12.30
CA LEU A 107 30.68 42.52 -11.12
C LEU A 107 31.52 41.26 -11.26
N ASP A 108 32.31 40.92 -10.25
CA ASP A 108 32.84 39.58 -10.06
C ASP A 108 31.85 38.79 -9.20
N LEU A 109 31.40 37.64 -9.71
CA LEU A 109 30.44 36.79 -9.00
C LEU A 109 31.05 36.12 -7.77
N ASP A 110 32.38 36.00 -7.72
CA ASP A 110 33.12 35.29 -6.69
C ASP A 110 33.84 36.23 -5.70
N ALA A 111 33.80 37.54 -5.94
CA ALA A 111 34.22 38.56 -4.96
C ALA A 111 33.25 38.65 -3.77
N ASP A 112 33.75 39.17 -2.65
CA ASP A 112 32.89 39.48 -1.49
C ASP A 112 31.89 40.56 -1.89
N ILE A 113 30.60 40.32 -1.59
CA ILE A 113 29.52 41.28 -1.87
C ILE A 113 29.77 42.67 -1.30
N ARG A 114 30.59 42.79 -0.24
CA ARG A 114 30.91 44.07 0.42
C ARG A 114 31.79 44.97 -0.45
N GLU A 115 32.43 44.46 -1.49
CA GLU A 115 33.11 45.29 -2.50
C GLU A 115 32.10 46.16 -3.27
N TYR A 116 30.89 45.66 -3.48
CA TYR A 116 29.82 46.34 -4.20
C TYR A 116 28.80 46.99 -3.27
N TYR A 117 28.64 46.48 -2.05
CA TYR A 117 27.75 47.05 -1.05
C TYR A 117 28.43 47.11 0.34
N PRO A 118 29.33 48.09 0.56
CA PRO A 118 30.19 48.17 1.75
C PRO A 118 29.41 48.39 3.06
N ASP A 119 28.20 48.91 2.97
CA ASP A 119 27.28 49.11 4.10
C ASP A 119 26.76 47.79 4.70
N PHE A 120 26.92 46.65 4.01
CA PHE A 120 26.55 45.36 4.58
C PHE A 120 27.55 44.95 5.67
N PRO A 121 27.07 44.60 6.89
CA PRO A 121 27.96 44.32 8.00
C PRO A 121 28.80 43.07 7.72
N ALA A 122 30.05 43.12 8.18
CA ALA A 122 30.97 41.98 8.11
C ALA A 122 30.34 40.74 8.76
N LYS A 123 30.44 39.60 8.09
CA LYS A 123 29.97 38.30 8.58
C LYS A 123 31.14 37.41 8.97
N ARG A 124 30.83 36.31 9.65
CA ARG A 124 31.83 35.30 10.06
C ARG A 124 32.62 34.75 8.86
N TRP A 125 31.98 34.64 7.69
CA TRP A 125 32.58 34.22 6.44
C TRP A 125 32.21 35.24 5.35
N PRO A 126 33.11 35.49 4.36
CA PRO A 126 32.75 36.29 3.19
C PRO A 126 31.63 35.60 2.40
N VAL A 127 30.74 36.40 1.82
CA VAL A 127 29.60 35.91 1.03
C VAL A 127 29.75 36.44 -0.38
N THR A 128 29.56 35.60 -1.40
CA THR A 128 29.69 36.00 -2.80
C THR A 128 28.35 36.07 -3.52
N SER A 129 28.29 36.81 -4.62
CA SER A 129 27.08 36.90 -5.46
C SER A 129 26.69 35.53 -6.03
N ARG A 130 27.67 34.69 -6.42
CA ARG A 130 27.43 33.32 -6.89
C ARG A 130 26.72 32.48 -5.84
N GLN A 131 27.20 32.55 -4.60
CA GLN A 131 26.60 31.80 -3.49
C GLN A 131 25.18 32.28 -3.22
N LEU A 132 24.90 33.58 -3.26
CA LEU A 132 23.53 34.09 -3.08
C LEU A 132 22.59 33.66 -4.20
N LEU A 133 23.05 33.72 -5.46
CA LEU A 133 22.28 33.27 -6.63
C LEU A 133 21.98 31.76 -6.59
N GLY A 134 22.87 30.97 -6.01
CA GLY A 134 22.71 29.53 -5.80
C GLY A 134 21.97 29.12 -4.53
N HIS A 135 21.51 30.08 -3.72
CA HIS A 135 20.96 29.81 -2.38
C HIS A 135 21.94 29.10 -1.42
N LEU A 136 23.23 29.41 -1.54
CA LEU A 136 24.32 28.87 -0.74
C LEU A 136 24.93 29.90 0.22
N GLY A 137 24.52 31.16 0.18
CA GLY A 137 25.19 32.26 0.92
C GLY A 137 24.88 32.38 2.42
N GLY A 138 24.05 31.50 3.00
CA GLY A 138 23.76 31.48 4.44
C GLY A 138 22.88 32.63 4.97
N ILE A 139 22.42 33.55 4.12
CA ILE A 139 21.48 34.61 4.49
C ILE A 139 20.12 33.98 4.80
N ARG A 140 19.61 34.17 6.03
CA ARG A 140 18.35 33.58 6.48
C ARG A 140 17.15 33.91 5.59
N HIS A 141 16.12 33.08 5.65
CA HIS A 141 14.80 33.41 5.11
C HIS A 141 13.92 34.17 6.14
N TYR A 142 12.63 34.29 5.87
CA TYR A 142 11.68 34.94 6.78
C TYR A 142 11.58 34.22 8.14
N LYS A 143 11.59 34.98 9.24
CA LYS A 143 11.49 34.49 10.63
C LYS A 143 10.08 34.04 10.99
N ASN A 144 9.04 34.68 10.44
CA ASN A 144 7.64 34.39 10.73
C ASN A 144 6.73 34.90 9.60
N ARG A 145 5.41 34.70 9.75
CA ARG A 145 4.40 35.10 8.75
C ARG A 145 4.27 36.62 8.53
N ASN A 146 4.75 37.44 9.46
CA ASN A 146 4.60 38.90 9.39
C ASN A 146 5.61 39.54 8.43
N GLU A 147 6.86 39.08 8.43
CA GLU A 147 7.90 39.60 7.51
C GLU A 147 7.48 39.53 6.02
N PRO A 148 6.96 38.41 5.49
CA PRO A 148 6.51 38.33 4.10
C PRO A 148 5.12 38.94 3.85
N GLN A 149 4.41 39.42 4.88
CA GLN A 149 3.07 40.02 4.81
C GLN A 149 3.05 41.46 5.35
N SER A 150 4.22 42.11 5.42
CA SER A 150 4.34 43.46 5.94
C SER A 150 3.58 44.47 5.08
N ALA A 151 2.87 45.40 5.73
CA ALA A 151 2.30 46.58 5.08
C ALA A 151 3.27 47.79 5.14
N ARG A 152 4.46 47.63 5.73
CA ARG A 152 5.47 48.67 5.77
C ARG A 152 6.08 48.87 4.38
N HIS A 153 6.00 50.10 3.88
CA HIS A 153 6.68 50.51 2.66
C HIS A 153 8.15 50.84 2.92
N PHE A 154 9.00 50.39 2.00
CA PHE A 154 10.43 50.68 1.91
C PHE A 154 10.71 51.42 0.61
N PHE A 155 11.29 52.62 0.72
CA PHE A 155 11.54 53.50 -0.43
C PHE A 155 12.84 53.19 -1.17
N THR A 156 13.78 52.50 -0.51
CA THR A 156 15.09 52.16 -1.10
C THR A 156 15.47 50.72 -0.77
N THR A 157 16.24 50.08 -1.66
CA THR A 157 16.80 48.75 -1.45
C THR A 157 17.58 48.70 -0.12
N ALA A 158 18.43 49.69 0.14
CA ALA A 158 19.17 49.82 1.40
C ALA A 158 18.26 49.80 2.65
N SER A 159 17.11 50.49 2.64
CA SER A 159 16.18 50.47 3.76
C SER A 159 15.56 49.08 4.00
N ALA A 160 15.36 48.30 2.94
CA ALA A 160 14.86 46.94 3.03
C ALA A 160 15.92 45.95 3.55
N ILE A 161 17.21 46.15 3.22
CA ILE A 161 18.31 45.31 3.71
C ILE A 161 18.43 45.40 5.25
N LYS A 162 18.19 46.57 5.85
CA LYS A 162 18.24 46.77 7.32
C LYS A 162 17.32 45.82 8.11
N VAL A 163 16.33 45.19 7.48
CA VAL A 163 15.43 44.21 8.13
C VAL A 163 16.18 42.95 8.56
N PHE A 164 17.25 42.58 7.85
CA PHE A 164 18.01 41.36 8.10
C PHE A 164 19.53 41.55 8.09
N ALA A 165 20.02 42.78 7.83
CA ALA A 165 21.43 43.08 7.69
C ALA A 165 22.27 42.56 8.86
N ASP A 166 21.80 42.74 10.09
CA ASP A 166 22.55 42.37 11.30
C ASP A 166 22.39 40.90 11.73
N ASP A 167 21.53 40.13 11.06
CA ASP A 167 21.32 38.73 11.42
C ASP A 167 22.56 37.87 11.07
N PRO A 168 22.90 36.86 11.89
CA PRO A 168 24.03 35.97 11.60
C PRO A 168 23.77 35.10 10.36
N LEU A 169 24.84 34.63 9.72
CA LEU A 169 24.73 33.59 8.70
C LEU A 169 24.24 32.28 9.34
N MET A 170 23.27 31.63 8.71
CA MET A 170 22.68 30.38 9.20
C MET A 170 23.63 29.18 9.06
N HIS A 171 24.60 29.27 8.15
CA HIS A 171 25.64 28.29 7.90
C HIS A 171 26.79 28.94 7.12
N GLU A 172 27.92 28.24 7.05
CA GLU A 172 29.04 28.63 6.20
C GLU A 172 28.60 28.67 4.72
N PRO A 173 28.93 29.73 3.96
CA PRO A 173 28.57 29.81 2.56
C PRO A 173 29.12 28.64 1.74
N GLY A 174 28.30 28.07 0.86
CA GLY A 174 28.65 26.88 0.06
C GLY A 174 28.45 25.53 0.76
N SER A 175 28.37 25.49 2.10
CA SER A 175 28.23 24.22 2.85
C SER A 175 26.83 23.61 2.80
N LYS A 176 25.78 24.42 2.61
CA LYS A 176 24.38 23.97 2.61
C LYS A 176 23.55 24.78 1.62
N TYR A 177 22.54 24.12 1.06
CA TYR A 177 21.46 24.78 0.32
C TYR A 177 20.40 25.32 1.28
N GLN A 178 20.12 26.62 1.20
CA GLN A 178 19.06 27.28 1.95
C GLN A 178 18.38 28.35 1.09
N TYR A 179 17.14 28.07 0.67
CA TYR A 179 16.34 29.04 -0.08
C TYR A 179 16.14 30.34 0.72
N SER A 180 16.49 31.48 0.11
CA SER A 180 16.43 32.78 0.77
C SER A 180 16.04 33.92 -0.17
N SER A 181 14.84 34.47 0.01
CA SER A 181 14.46 35.74 -0.63
C SER A 181 15.28 36.93 -0.13
N PHE A 182 15.74 36.94 1.13
CA PHE A 182 16.59 38.02 1.63
C PHE A 182 17.98 38.00 0.99
N GLY A 183 18.52 36.81 0.69
CA GLY A 183 19.72 36.70 -0.14
C GLY A 183 19.56 37.36 -1.51
N TYR A 184 18.38 37.23 -2.14
CA TYR A 184 18.08 37.93 -3.39
C TYR A 184 17.89 39.43 -3.24
N ASN A 185 17.30 39.88 -2.14
CA ASN A 185 17.21 41.31 -1.87
C ASN A 185 18.61 41.94 -1.78
N LEU A 186 19.54 41.24 -1.13
CA LEU A 186 20.93 41.66 -1.04
C LEU A 186 21.62 41.71 -2.41
N LEU A 187 21.33 40.75 -3.30
CA LEU A 187 21.78 40.81 -4.70
C LEU A 187 21.29 42.07 -5.44
N GLY A 188 20.12 42.60 -5.08
CA GLY A 188 19.64 43.89 -5.61
C GLY A 188 20.55 45.06 -5.23
N ALA A 189 20.95 45.15 -3.95
CA ALA A 189 21.86 46.19 -3.47
C ALA A 189 23.27 46.04 -4.09
N VAL A 190 23.75 44.80 -4.24
CA VAL A 190 25.00 44.50 -4.93
C VAL A 190 24.96 44.96 -6.39
N ALA A 191 23.85 44.71 -7.10
CA ALA A 191 23.69 45.17 -8.47
C ALA A 191 23.63 46.70 -8.58
N GLU A 192 22.97 47.38 -7.63
CA GLU A 192 22.94 48.85 -7.57
C GLU A 192 24.35 49.43 -7.41
N GLY A 193 25.13 48.92 -6.45
CA GLY A 193 26.50 49.39 -6.22
C GLY A 193 27.47 49.05 -7.34
N ALA A 194 27.37 47.86 -7.95
CA ALA A 194 28.19 47.47 -9.10
C ALA A 194 27.94 48.31 -10.37
N ALA A 195 26.73 48.85 -10.52
CA ALA A 195 26.31 49.57 -11.72
C ALA A 195 26.12 51.09 -11.53
N ASP A 196 26.19 51.56 -10.28
CA ASP A 196 25.85 52.93 -9.85
C ASP A 196 24.49 53.40 -10.43
N GLN A 197 23.49 52.52 -10.36
CA GLN A 197 22.16 52.72 -10.96
C GLN A 197 21.08 52.04 -10.11
N PRO A 198 19.89 52.64 -9.95
CA PRO A 198 18.79 52.01 -9.24
C PRO A 198 18.40 50.65 -9.84
N PHE A 199 18.08 49.67 -8.98
CA PHE A 199 17.84 48.29 -9.41
C PHE A 199 16.72 48.15 -10.44
N GLN A 200 15.68 48.99 -10.33
CA GLN A 200 14.58 49.06 -11.30
C GLN A 200 15.07 49.40 -12.71
N GLN A 201 16.01 50.34 -12.83
CA GLN A 201 16.56 50.75 -14.13
C GLN A 201 17.38 49.61 -14.74
N LEU A 202 18.08 48.84 -13.90
CA LEU A 202 18.83 47.66 -14.34
C LEU A 202 17.90 46.55 -14.87
N LEU A 203 16.80 46.26 -14.16
CA LEU A 203 15.78 45.32 -14.64
C LEU A 203 15.20 45.78 -15.98
N LYS A 204 14.83 47.07 -16.08
CA LYS A 204 14.27 47.63 -17.32
C LYS A 204 15.27 47.50 -18.49
N ARG A 205 16.50 47.96 -18.29
CA ARG A 205 17.55 48.03 -19.31
C ARG A 205 18.09 46.67 -19.74
N TYR A 206 18.27 45.74 -18.81
CA TYR A 206 18.94 44.46 -19.07
C TYR A 206 17.99 43.28 -19.22
N VAL A 207 16.71 43.42 -18.84
CA VAL A 207 15.73 42.34 -18.92
C VAL A 207 14.50 42.76 -19.71
N TRP A 208 13.76 43.77 -19.25
CA TRP A 208 12.42 44.02 -19.78
C TRP A 208 12.41 44.61 -21.19
N GLU A 209 13.17 45.67 -21.45
CA GLU A 209 13.23 46.28 -22.79
C GLU A 209 13.80 45.31 -23.83
N PRO A 210 14.92 44.61 -23.58
CA PRO A 210 15.47 43.67 -24.58
C PRO A 210 14.60 42.44 -24.82
N ALA A 211 13.85 41.96 -23.81
CA ALA A 211 12.92 40.85 -23.96
C ALA A 211 11.53 41.26 -24.47
N GLY A 212 11.25 42.56 -24.63
CA GLY A 212 9.92 43.07 -25.01
C GLY A 212 8.85 42.84 -23.95
N MET A 213 9.22 42.83 -22.67
CA MET A 213 8.30 42.67 -21.53
C MET A 213 7.63 44.00 -21.16
N ASN A 214 6.84 44.55 -22.08
CA ASN A 214 6.29 45.91 -21.98
C ASN A 214 5.24 46.10 -20.88
N SER A 215 4.72 45.01 -20.31
CA SER A 215 3.72 45.05 -19.22
C SER A 215 4.34 44.88 -17.83
N THR A 216 5.62 44.54 -17.76
CA THR A 216 6.31 44.20 -16.51
C THR A 216 6.84 45.45 -15.82
N THR A 217 6.60 45.57 -14.52
CA THR A 217 7.07 46.70 -13.69
C THR A 217 7.16 46.29 -12.22
N ILE A 218 7.63 47.20 -11.37
CA ILE A 218 7.62 47.03 -9.91
C ILE A 218 6.20 47.08 -9.38
N ASP A 219 5.88 46.20 -8.44
CA ASP A 219 4.60 46.23 -7.72
C ASP A 219 4.61 47.28 -6.61
N ASP A 220 4.56 48.55 -7.01
CA ASP A 220 4.47 49.69 -6.11
C ASP A 220 3.01 49.97 -5.72
N THR A 221 2.70 49.86 -4.43
CA THR A 221 1.36 50.06 -3.85
C THR A 221 0.80 51.45 -4.15
N PHE A 222 1.64 52.48 -4.28
CA PHE A 222 1.20 53.86 -4.52
C PHE A 222 1.01 54.21 -5.99
N THR A 223 1.58 53.40 -6.89
CA THR A 223 1.46 53.63 -8.33
C THR A 223 0.19 52.98 -8.88
N ILE A 224 -0.54 53.73 -9.72
CA ILE A 224 -1.65 53.19 -10.51
C ILE A 224 -1.06 52.29 -11.60
N ILE A 225 -1.26 50.98 -11.47
CA ILE A 225 -0.82 50.00 -12.47
C ILE A 225 -2.05 49.51 -13.25
N PRO A 226 -2.17 49.85 -14.56
CA PRO A 226 -3.27 49.35 -15.39
C PRO A 226 -3.29 47.82 -15.43
N HIS A 227 -4.49 47.26 -15.36
CA HIS A 227 -4.77 45.81 -15.40
C HIS A 227 -4.20 44.99 -14.22
N ARG A 228 -3.84 45.62 -13.10
CA ARG A 228 -3.41 44.93 -11.87
C ARG A 228 -4.56 44.09 -11.30
N ALA A 229 -4.35 42.78 -11.13
CA ALA A 229 -5.34 41.88 -10.56
C ALA A 229 -5.51 42.07 -9.05
N ARG A 230 -6.74 41.89 -8.56
CA ARG A 230 -7.04 41.78 -7.13
C ARG A 230 -6.65 40.40 -6.63
N GLY A 231 -5.87 40.31 -5.55
CA GLY A 231 -5.40 39.05 -4.99
C GLY A 231 -6.34 38.43 -3.96
N TYR A 232 -6.47 37.10 -3.98
CA TYR A 232 -7.35 36.31 -3.12
C TYR A 232 -6.63 35.23 -2.32
N ALA A 233 -7.27 34.81 -1.24
CA ALA A 233 -6.83 33.78 -0.33
C ALA A 233 -7.94 32.75 -0.06
N ARG A 234 -7.53 31.49 0.10
CA ARG A 234 -8.40 30.40 0.55
C ARG A 234 -7.64 29.58 1.60
N TYR A 235 -8.32 29.22 2.68
CA TYR A 235 -7.70 28.57 3.84
C TYR A 235 -8.24 27.16 4.07
N THR A 236 -7.35 26.26 4.50
CA THR A 236 -7.70 24.90 4.97
C THR A 236 -8.13 24.93 6.43
N PRO A 237 -8.83 23.89 6.95
CA PRO A 237 -9.17 23.82 8.38
C PRO A 237 -7.95 23.99 9.31
N ALA A 238 -6.82 23.38 8.96
CA ALA A 238 -5.58 23.48 9.72
C ALA A 238 -4.98 24.90 9.73
N GLN A 239 -5.12 25.65 8.63
CA GLN A 239 -4.69 27.05 8.57
C GLN A 239 -5.63 27.97 9.33
N ILE A 240 -6.92 27.65 9.30
CA ILE A 240 -7.95 28.39 10.04
C ILE A 240 -7.69 28.32 11.55
N ALA A 241 -7.29 27.16 12.06
CA ALA A 241 -6.91 26.97 13.45
C ALA A 241 -5.72 27.83 13.93
N GLN A 242 -4.95 28.45 13.01
CA GLN A 242 -3.84 29.35 13.35
C GLN A 242 -4.24 30.83 13.44
N PHE A 243 -5.51 31.15 13.16
CA PHE A 243 -6.05 32.49 13.39
C PHE A 243 -6.52 32.66 14.83
N PRO A 244 -6.50 33.90 15.37
CA PRO A 244 -7.02 34.17 16.70
C PRO A 244 -8.49 33.75 16.86
N ALA A 245 -8.87 33.35 18.08
CA ALA A 245 -10.27 33.06 18.42
C ALA A 245 -11.19 34.24 18.03
N GLY A 246 -12.35 33.93 17.44
CA GLY A 246 -13.30 34.94 16.95
C GLY A 246 -13.14 35.36 15.48
N HIS A 247 -12.23 34.74 14.72
CA HIS A 247 -12.13 34.97 13.28
C HIS A 247 -13.40 34.55 12.53
N ARG A 248 -13.62 35.11 11.32
CA ARG A 248 -14.77 34.78 10.45
C ARG A 248 -14.44 33.86 9.25
N TYR A 249 -13.20 33.37 9.18
CA TYR A 249 -12.77 32.47 8.11
C TYR A 249 -13.44 31.09 8.18
N GLN A 250 -13.89 30.60 7.03
CA GLN A 250 -14.48 29.28 6.81
C GLN A 250 -13.65 28.49 5.80
N PRO A 251 -13.49 27.17 5.99
CA PRO A 251 -12.72 26.34 5.07
C PRO A 251 -13.29 26.39 3.65
N GLY A 252 -12.41 26.55 2.66
CA GLY A 252 -12.79 26.47 1.25
C GLY A 252 -13.44 27.73 0.67
N VAL A 253 -13.76 28.74 1.48
CA VAL A 253 -14.28 30.04 1.03
C VAL A 253 -13.14 30.94 0.52
N VAL A 254 -13.39 31.68 -0.55
CA VAL A 254 -12.46 32.66 -1.13
C VAL A 254 -12.61 34.01 -0.41
N TYR A 255 -11.50 34.58 0.03
CA TYR A 255 -11.41 35.86 0.73
C TYR A 255 -10.44 36.80 -0.01
N ASN A 256 -10.57 38.11 0.19
CA ASN A 256 -9.51 39.05 -0.18
C ASN A 256 -8.19 38.65 0.51
N ALA A 257 -7.08 38.71 -0.24
CA ALA A 257 -5.77 38.45 0.33
C ALA A 257 -5.37 39.55 1.34
N PRO A 258 -4.51 39.23 2.33
CA PRO A 258 -3.99 40.23 3.26
C PRO A 258 -3.32 41.42 2.55
N LEU A 259 -3.48 42.62 3.12
CA LEU A 259 -2.73 43.80 2.68
C LEU A 259 -1.24 43.52 2.79
N HIS A 260 -0.51 43.78 1.71
CA HIS A 260 0.89 43.43 1.61
C HIS A 260 1.61 44.36 0.65
N ASP A 261 2.62 45.05 1.16
CA ASP A 261 3.53 45.89 0.39
C ASP A 261 4.77 45.07 0.00
N THR A 262 5.13 45.09 -1.28
CA THR A 262 6.19 44.24 -1.81
C THR A 262 7.54 44.94 -1.96
N SER A 263 7.62 46.23 -1.62
CA SER A 263 8.81 47.04 -1.89
C SER A 263 10.05 46.58 -1.10
N MET A 264 9.84 45.86 0.02
CA MET A 264 10.93 45.21 0.76
C MET A 264 11.66 44.12 -0.05
N LYS A 265 11.08 43.61 -1.15
CA LYS A 265 11.56 42.41 -1.83
C LYS A 265 11.50 42.50 -3.35
N ILE A 266 11.74 43.68 -3.92
CA ILE A 266 11.75 43.90 -5.38
C ILE A 266 12.58 42.81 -6.11
N PRO A 267 13.85 42.54 -5.76
CA PRO A 267 14.64 41.50 -6.43
C PRO A 267 14.14 40.06 -6.17
N GLY A 268 13.61 39.82 -4.97
CA GLY A 268 13.16 38.49 -4.55
C GLY A 268 11.73 38.12 -4.97
N GLY A 269 10.87 39.11 -5.29
CA GLY A 269 9.48 38.89 -5.72
C GLY A 269 8.53 40.10 -5.75
N GLY A 270 9.04 41.32 -5.82
CA GLY A 270 8.24 42.56 -5.80
C GLY A 270 7.90 43.13 -7.18
N LEU A 271 7.71 42.27 -8.19
CA LEU A 271 7.34 42.69 -9.55
C LEU A 271 5.93 42.23 -9.90
N VAL A 272 5.26 42.95 -10.80
CA VAL A 272 4.03 42.52 -11.49
C VAL A 272 4.30 42.33 -12.98
N SER A 273 3.65 41.34 -13.59
CA SER A 273 3.85 40.96 -14.99
C SER A 273 2.62 40.21 -15.53
N THR A 274 2.64 39.89 -16.83
CA THR A 274 1.66 39.04 -17.52
C THR A 274 2.30 37.69 -17.85
N ALA A 275 1.47 36.65 -18.05
CA ALA A 275 1.99 35.34 -18.48
C ALA A 275 2.75 35.46 -19.82
N GLY A 276 2.25 36.28 -20.74
CA GLY A 276 2.92 36.55 -22.02
C GLY A 276 4.31 37.18 -21.86
N ASP A 277 4.48 38.16 -20.96
CA ASP A 277 5.80 38.75 -20.69
C ASP A 277 6.76 37.73 -20.07
N LEU A 278 6.30 36.86 -19.17
CA LEU A 278 7.14 35.80 -18.60
C LEU A 278 7.61 34.78 -19.65
N VAL A 279 6.75 34.46 -20.62
CA VAL A 279 7.13 33.64 -21.76
C VAL A 279 8.15 34.37 -22.64
N ARG A 280 7.95 35.66 -22.95
CA ARG A 280 8.94 36.47 -23.69
C ARG A 280 10.30 36.52 -23.01
N PHE A 281 10.33 36.58 -21.68
CA PHE A 281 11.57 36.48 -20.90
C PHE A 281 12.30 35.16 -21.18
N ALA A 282 11.60 34.02 -21.11
CA ALA A 282 12.18 32.72 -21.41
C ALA A 282 12.70 32.65 -22.86
N VAL A 283 11.92 33.14 -23.83
CA VAL A 283 12.28 33.18 -25.25
C VAL A 283 13.54 34.02 -25.49
N ALA A 284 13.65 35.18 -24.83
CA ALA A 284 14.82 36.05 -24.96
C ALA A 284 16.09 35.44 -24.34
N LEU A 285 15.95 34.53 -23.35
CA LEU A 285 17.07 33.71 -22.87
C LEU A 285 17.45 32.64 -23.90
N HIS A 286 16.49 31.92 -24.48
CA HIS A 286 16.76 30.90 -25.51
C HIS A 286 17.49 31.50 -26.72
N GLY A 287 17.08 32.70 -27.15
CA GLY A 287 17.70 33.41 -28.27
C GLY A 287 19.01 34.12 -27.94
N HIS A 288 19.58 33.93 -26.74
CA HIS A 288 20.79 34.61 -26.26
C HIS A 288 20.72 36.16 -26.30
N VAL A 289 19.51 36.71 -26.33
CA VAL A 289 19.25 38.16 -26.33
C VAL A 289 19.58 38.74 -24.96
N LEU A 290 19.30 37.99 -23.88
CA LEU A 290 19.49 38.45 -22.51
C LEU A 290 20.80 38.04 -21.86
N LEU A 291 21.49 37.01 -22.34
CA LEU A 291 22.78 36.54 -21.81
C LEU A 291 23.53 35.78 -22.91
N LYS A 292 24.87 35.75 -22.82
CA LYS A 292 25.68 34.86 -23.66
C LYS A 292 25.39 33.40 -23.29
N GLU A 293 25.57 32.50 -24.25
CA GLU A 293 25.39 31.06 -24.05
C GLU A 293 26.20 30.51 -22.85
N SER A 294 27.46 30.97 -22.68
CA SER A 294 28.32 30.58 -21.56
C SER A 294 27.72 30.97 -20.19
N SER A 295 27.13 32.15 -20.09
CA SER A 295 26.48 32.63 -18.87
C SER A 295 25.18 31.86 -18.60
N LEU A 296 24.42 31.48 -19.64
CA LEU A 296 23.23 30.65 -19.51
C LEU A 296 23.58 29.24 -19.05
N LYS A 297 24.63 28.62 -19.62
CA LYS A 297 25.16 27.34 -19.14
C LYS A 297 25.56 27.41 -17.68
N GLN A 298 26.18 28.52 -17.26
CA GLN A 298 26.49 28.74 -15.84
C GLN A 298 25.22 28.92 -14.99
N ALA A 299 24.22 29.65 -15.49
CA ALA A 299 22.97 29.91 -14.78
C ALA A 299 22.12 28.64 -14.58
N TRP A 300 22.11 27.75 -15.57
CA TRP A 300 21.34 26.50 -15.56
C TRP A 300 22.14 25.30 -15.10
N ARG A 301 23.39 25.50 -14.69
CA ARG A 301 24.16 24.46 -14.02
C ARG A 301 23.75 24.35 -12.57
N ARG A 302 23.45 23.14 -12.12
CA ARG A 302 23.22 22.81 -10.72
C ARG A 302 24.42 23.15 -9.85
N GLN A 303 24.18 23.81 -8.71
CA GLN A 303 25.25 24.25 -7.82
C GLN A 303 25.76 23.08 -6.96
N GLN A 304 27.05 23.08 -6.66
CA GLN A 304 27.72 22.03 -5.87
C GLN A 304 27.97 22.53 -4.44
N LEU A 305 27.84 21.63 -3.46
CA LEU A 305 28.16 21.91 -2.06
C LEU A 305 29.64 21.68 -1.78
N THR A 306 30.21 22.45 -0.86
CA THR A 306 31.64 22.34 -0.50
C THR A 306 32.01 20.99 0.10
N ALA A 307 31.08 20.33 0.81
CA ALA A 307 31.26 18.99 1.38
C ALA A 307 31.00 17.84 0.38
N GLY A 308 30.75 18.15 -0.89
CA GLY A 308 30.28 17.21 -1.91
C GLY A 308 28.75 17.12 -1.97
N GLY A 309 28.23 16.83 -3.17
CA GLY A 309 26.80 16.73 -3.46
C GLY A 309 26.26 17.91 -4.29
N GLU A 310 25.27 17.62 -5.13
CA GLU A 310 24.68 18.56 -6.08
C GLU A 310 23.29 19.06 -5.62
N THR A 311 23.01 20.34 -5.82
CA THR A 311 21.68 20.93 -5.58
C THR A 311 20.79 20.82 -6.82
N LYS A 312 19.46 20.85 -6.67
CA LYS A 312 18.52 20.95 -7.81
C LYS A 312 18.30 22.39 -8.30
N TYR A 313 19.23 23.29 -8.03
CA TYR A 313 19.10 24.72 -8.26
C TYR A 313 20.37 25.29 -8.91
N GLY A 314 20.21 26.15 -9.91
CA GLY A 314 21.27 26.91 -10.57
C GLY A 314 21.36 28.34 -10.05
N LEU A 315 21.90 29.25 -10.85
CA LEU A 315 21.90 30.68 -10.52
C LEU A 315 20.52 31.28 -10.84
N GLY A 316 19.62 31.25 -9.86
CA GLY A 316 18.25 31.79 -10.00
C GLY A 316 17.23 30.90 -10.67
N TRP A 317 17.52 29.62 -10.86
CA TRP A 317 16.63 28.69 -11.56
C TRP A 317 16.57 27.33 -10.87
N SER A 318 15.39 26.70 -10.85
CA SER A 318 15.31 25.25 -10.60
C SER A 318 15.66 24.51 -11.89
N VAL A 319 16.51 23.49 -11.77
CA VAL A 319 17.04 22.72 -12.90
C VAL A 319 16.62 21.26 -12.75
N HIS A 320 15.84 20.75 -13.70
CA HIS A 320 15.22 19.42 -13.61
C HIS A 320 15.95 18.38 -14.45
N ASP A 321 15.69 17.11 -14.14
CA ASP A 321 16.36 15.98 -14.79
C ASP A 321 15.89 15.79 -16.25
N ASP A 322 14.70 16.28 -16.60
CA ASP A 322 14.14 16.29 -17.97
C ASP A 322 14.66 17.45 -18.84
N GLY A 323 15.73 18.12 -18.39
CA GLY A 323 16.30 19.29 -19.05
C GLY A 323 15.45 20.57 -18.94
N SER A 324 14.29 20.51 -18.27
CA SER A 324 13.46 21.70 -18.07
C SER A 324 14.08 22.66 -17.06
N ILE A 325 13.91 23.95 -17.33
CA ILE A 325 14.31 25.04 -16.44
C ILE A 325 13.03 25.72 -15.96
N SER A 326 12.92 25.97 -14.65
CA SER A 326 11.69 26.55 -14.11
C SER A 326 11.91 27.43 -12.90
N HIS A 327 10.92 28.26 -12.60
CA HIS A 327 10.78 28.85 -11.29
C HIS A 327 9.30 29.03 -10.95
N SER A 328 8.89 28.60 -9.74
CA SER A 328 7.55 28.87 -9.20
C SER A 328 7.56 30.10 -8.31
N GLY A 329 6.44 30.83 -8.24
CA GLY A 329 6.26 31.94 -7.32
C GLY A 329 5.00 31.76 -6.47
N GLY A 330 5.11 32.10 -5.19
CA GLY A 330 3.97 32.16 -4.28
C GLY A 330 4.10 33.36 -3.35
N GLN A 331 3.02 34.12 -3.21
CA GLN A 331 2.95 35.31 -2.34
C GLN A 331 1.49 35.58 -1.97
N ALA A 332 1.26 36.48 -1.02
CA ALA A 332 -0.11 36.92 -0.67
C ALA A 332 -0.86 37.38 -1.94
N GLY A 333 -1.97 36.69 -2.22
CA GLY A 333 -2.85 36.94 -3.36
C GLY A 333 -2.40 36.41 -4.72
N THR A 334 -1.33 35.62 -4.85
CA THR A 334 -0.86 35.12 -6.16
C THR A 334 -0.19 33.76 -6.08
N SER A 335 -0.28 33.01 -7.18
CA SER A 335 0.59 31.86 -7.48
C SER A 335 0.98 31.92 -8.95
N THR A 336 2.25 31.64 -9.24
CA THR A 336 2.83 31.74 -10.57
C THR A 336 3.77 30.57 -10.86
N LEU A 337 3.91 30.23 -12.14
CA LEU A 337 4.86 29.23 -12.60
C LEU A 337 5.34 29.58 -14.00
N LEU A 338 6.65 29.47 -14.22
CA LEU A 338 7.29 29.49 -15.53
C LEU A 338 8.11 28.19 -15.68
N ILE A 339 7.87 27.45 -16.76
CA ILE A 339 8.67 26.30 -17.19
C ILE A 339 9.12 26.58 -18.62
N HIS A 340 10.38 26.35 -18.95
CA HIS A 340 10.86 26.42 -20.33
C HIS A 340 11.90 25.35 -20.63
N HIS A 341 11.94 24.93 -21.88
CA HIS A 341 12.90 23.99 -22.44
C HIS A 341 13.67 24.69 -23.57
N PRO A 342 14.92 25.13 -23.31
CA PRO A 342 15.72 25.82 -24.31
C PRO A 342 15.91 25.02 -25.59
N GLU A 343 16.25 23.73 -25.47
CA GLU A 343 16.54 22.83 -26.61
C GLU A 343 15.31 22.59 -27.51
N HIS A 344 14.11 22.63 -26.94
CA HIS A 344 12.87 22.45 -27.69
C HIS A 344 12.19 23.77 -28.07
N ARG A 345 12.83 24.91 -27.78
CA ARG A 345 12.26 26.25 -28.01
C ARG A 345 10.82 26.37 -27.50
N PHE A 346 10.60 25.89 -26.27
CA PHE A 346 9.27 25.83 -25.65
C PHE A 346 9.27 26.55 -24.31
N ALA A 347 8.19 27.28 -24.02
CA ALA A 347 7.97 27.87 -22.70
C ALA A 347 6.48 27.94 -22.37
N VAL A 348 6.14 27.75 -21.10
CA VAL A 348 4.78 27.92 -20.57
C VAL A 348 4.82 28.72 -19.28
N ALA A 349 3.96 29.73 -19.19
CA ALA A 349 3.76 30.50 -17.97
C ALA A 349 2.28 30.51 -17.59
N ALA A 350 2.00 30.28 -16.31
CA ALA A 350 0.68 30.47 -15.72
C ALA A 350 0.77 31.40 -14.51
N MET A 351 -0.17 32.34 -14.41
CA MET A 351 -0.26 33.28 -13.30
C MET A 351 -1.71 33.38 -12.85
N CYS A 352 -1.96 33.36 -11.55
CA CYS A 352 -3.32 33.45 -11.02
C CYS A 352 -3.39 34.34 -9.77
N ASN A 353 -4.58 34.87 -9.49
CA ASN A 353 -4.83 35.73 -8.33
C ASN A 353 -5.30 34.96 -7.09
N LEU A 354 -4.97 33.67 -6.97
CA LEU A 354 -5.19 32.88 -5.76
C LEU A 354 -3.86 32.49 -5.14
N GLN A 355 -3.65 32.84 -3.87
CA GLN A 355 -2.46 32.38 -3.15
C GLN A 355 -2.51 30.87 -2.93
N ARG A 356 -1.35 30.20 -3.08
CA ARG A 356 -1.17 28.75 -2.88
C ARG A 356 -1.97 27.86 -3.84
N ALA A 357 -2.36 28.36 -5.01
CA ALA A 357 -2.86 27.53 -6.10
C ALA A 357 -1.70 26.71 -6.69
N ASN A 358 -1.95 25.44 -6.99
CA ASN A 358 -0.96 24.56 -7.61
C ASN A 358 -1.08 24.60 -9.13
N LEU A 359 -0.16 25.31 -9.78
CA LEU A 359 -0.13 25.46 -11.25
C LEU A 359 0.76 24.41 -11.95
N ARG A 360 1.49 23.58 -11.19
CA ARG A 360 2.49 22.67 -11.76
C ARG A 360 1.88 21.60 -12.64
N THR A 361 0.80 20.99 -12.19
CA THR A 361 0.11 19.94 -12.97
C THR A 361 -0.38 20.47 -14.32
N LEU A 362 -0.98 21.66 -14.32
CA LEU A 362 -1.44 22.32 -15.55
C LEU A 362 -0.29 22.55 -16.52
N CYS A 363 0.74 23.28 -16.07
CA CYS A 363 1.86 23.64 -16.95
C CYS A 363 2.63 22.39 -17.42
N GLN A 364 2.86 21.39 -16.57
CA GLN A 364 3.53 20.15 -16.98
C GLN A 364 2.71 19.35 -17.98
N THR A 365 1.39 19.29 -17.81
CA THR A 365 0.50 18.60 -18.77
C THR A 365 0.59 19.26 -20.14
N ILE A 366 0.62 20.59 -20.18
CA ILE A 366 0.80 21.35 -21.42
C ILE A 366 2.20 21.06 -21.99
N THR A 367 3.26 21.20 -21.20
CA THR A 367 4.65 20.90 -21.61
C THR A 367 4.76 19.53 -22.27
N ASN A 368 4.26 18.48 -21.62
CA ASN A 368 4.36 17.10 -22.09
C ASN A 368 3.59 16.83 -23.40
N ARG A 369 2.63 17.69 -23.77
CA ARG A 369 1.82 17.55 -24.98
C ARG A 369 2.39 18.32 -26.17
N PHE A 370 3.17 19.36 -25.91
CA PHE A 370 3.83 20.17 -26.95
C PHE A 370 5.22 19.68 -27.29
N LEU A 371 5.93 19.08 -26.33
CA LEU A 371 7.25 18.53 -26.58
C LEU A 371 7.15 17.15 -27.22
N PRO A 372 7.93 16.83 -28.27
CA PRO A 372 8.11 15.45 -28.69
C PRO A 372 8.58 14.69 -27.46
N ALA A 373 7.94 13.57 -27.16
CA ALA A 373 8.50 12.65 -26.20
C ALA A 373 9.91 12.32 -26.70
N GLU A 374 10.96 12.87 -26.08
CA GLU A 374 12.21 12.14 -26.09
C GLU A 374 11.85 10.74 -25.59
N PRO A 375 12.27 9.67 -26.29
CA PRO A 375 11.91 8.32 -25.92
C PRO A 375 12.63 7.96 -24.62
N THR A 376 12.14 8.45 -23.50
CA THR A 376 12.34 7.84 -22.21
C THR A 376 11.21 6.84 -22.03
N VAL A 377 11.37 5.69 -22.70
CA VAL A 377 10.58 4.48 -22.47
C VAL A 377 10.58 4.10 -20.97
N GLU A 378 11.53 4.62 -20.19
CA GLU A 378 11.58 4.56 -18.74
C GLU A 378 10.40 5.26 -18.02
N LEU A 379 9.96 6.44 -18.46
CA LEU A 379 8.87 7.17 -17.80
C LEU A 379 7.50 6.52 -18.05
N ASP A 380 7.27 5.90 -19.21
CA ASP A 380 6.04 5.17 -19.51
C ASP A 380 5.96 3.83 -18.75
N LEU A 381 7.05 3.05 -18.73
CA LEU A 381 7.10 1.78 -17.99
C LEU A 381 6.92 1.99 -16.50
N VAL A 382 7.69 2.91 -15.91
CA VAL A 382 7.62 3.21 -14.47
C VAL A 382 6.25 3.77 -14.10
N SER A 383 5.65 4.62 -14.94
CA SER A 383 4.29 5.14 -14.68
C SER A 383 3.24 4.02 -14.72
N LYS A 384 3.29 3.14 -15.73
CA LYS A 384 2.41 1.96 -15.81
C LYS A 384 2.55 1.05 -14.60
N LEU A 385 3.78 0.77 -14.17
CA LEU A 385 4.03 -0.02 -12.96
C LEU A 385 3.51 0.66 -11.71
N ARG A 386 3.78 1.96 -11.55
CA ARG A 386 3.30 2.74 -10.41
C ARG A 386 1.78 2.69 -10.29
N GLU A 387 1.05 2.79 -11.39
CA GLU A 387 -0.41 2.66 -11.40
C GLU A 387 -0.89 1.26 -11.00
N VAL A 388 -0.27 0.22 -11.56
CA VAL A 388 -0.60 -1.17 -11.24
C VAL A 388 -0.34 -1.47 -9.76
N ILE A 389 0.81 -1.05 -9.24
CA ILE A 389 1.17 -1.26 -7.83
C ILE A 389 0.21 -0.50 -6.92
N LYS A 390 -0.10 0.77 -7.21
CA LYS A 390 -1.10 1.53 -6.43
C LYS A 390 -2.47 0.86 -6.44
N TRP A 391 -2.87 0.29 -7.57
CA TRP A 391 -4.13 -0.45 -7.68
C TRP A 391 -4.09 -1.73 -6.83
N GLU A 392 -3.05 -2.57 -6.95
CA GLU A 392 -2.88 -3.80 -6.17
C GLU A 392 -2.78 -3.50 -4.66
N VAL A 393 -1.93 -2.55 -4.25
CA VAL A 393 -1.78 -2.13 -2.83
C VAL A 393 -3.12 -1.71 -2.24
N LYS A 394 -3.91 -0.91 -2.97
CA LYS A 394 -5.24 -0.49 -2.53
C LYS A 394 -6.25 -1.63 -2.52
N GLN A 395 -6.29 -2.44 -3.59
CA GLN A 395 -7.32 -3.46 -3.78
C GLN A 395 -7.14 -4.65 -2.84
N LYS A 396 -5.89 -5.01 -2.54
CA LYS A 396 -5.52 -6.09 -1.61
C LYS A 396 -5.32 -5.62 -0.18
N ASP A 397 -5.40 -4.31 0.04
CA ASP A 397 -5.17 -3.66 1.32
C ASP A 397 -3.80 -4.08 1.91
N LEU A 398 -2.74 -3.92 1.10
CA LEU A 398 -1.36 -4.19 1.53
C LEU A 398 -0.87 -3.03 2.41
N PRO A 399 -0.36 -3.27 3.62
CA PRO A 399 0.12 -2.21 4.50
C PRO A 399 1.30 -1.45 3.89
N ALA A 400 2.36 -2.16 3.48
CA ALA A 400 3.48 -1.62 2.73
C ALA A 400 3.92 -2.58 1.61
N PHE A 401 4.48 -2.00 0.54
CA PHE A 401 5.07 -2.71 -0.59
C PHE A 401 6.27 -1.93 -1.13
N SER A 402 7.41 -2.57 -1.36
CA SER A 402 8.56 -1.95 -2.03
C SER A 402 9.03 -2.80 -3.20
N ILE A 403 9.58 -2.16 -4.23
CA ILE A 403 10.09 -2.81 -5.43
C ILE A 403 11.36 -2.12 -5.92
N ALA A 404 12.31 -2.89 -6.45
CA ALA A 404 13.46 -2.42 -7.20
C ALA A 404 13.59 -3.21 -8.51
N ILE A 405 13.93 -2.50 -9.58
CA ILE A 405 14.14 -3.03 -10.92
C ILE A 405 15.59 -2.78 -11.33
N VAL A 406 16.22 -3.82 -11.88
CA VAL A 406 17.61 -3.82 -12.31
C VAL A 406 17.70 -4.18 -13.79
N ASP A 407 18.45 -3.39 -14.55
CA ASP A 407 18.83 -3.66 -15.94
C ASP A 407 20.35 -3.56 -16.05
N GLY A 408 21.01 -4.67 -16.38
CA GLY A 408 22.46 -4.75 -16.41
C GLY A 408 23.08 -4.47 -15.04
N ASN A 409 23.80 -3.36 -14.94
CA ASN A 409 24.50 -2.96 -13.71
C ASN A 409 23.78 -1.83 -12.95
N GLU A 410 22.61 -1.39 -13.43
CA GLU A 410 21.91 -0.23 -12.90
C GLU A 410 20.59 -0.60 -12.24
N THR A 411 20.28 0.05 -11.12
CA THR A 411 18.93 0.02 -10.55
C THR A 411 18.14 1.12 -11.24
N VAL A 412 17.40 0.77 -12.29
CA VAL A 412 16.69 1.74 -13.14
C VAL A 412 15.48 2.38 -12.45
N TRP A 413 14.91 1.70 -11.45
CA TRP A 413 13.84 2.25 -10.62
C TRP A 413 13.72 1.49 -9.29
N SER A 414 13.50 2.20 -8.20
CA SER A 414 13.04 1.63 -6.93
C SER A 414 12.11 2.58 -6.19
N GLU A 415 11.06 2.06 -5.56
CA GLU A 415 10.04 2.87 -4.90
C GLU A 415 9.33 2.04 -3.81
N GLY A 416 8.78 2.74 -2.81
CA GLY A 416 7.91 2.18 -1.79
C GLY A 416 6.49 2.73 -1.86
N PHE A 417 5.51 1.93 -1.45
CA PHE A 417 4.08 2.17 -1.52
C PHE A 417 3.41 1.75 -0.21
N GLY A 418 2.43 2.52 0.25
CA GLY A 418 1.74 2.26 1.51
C GLY A 418 2.46 2.88 2.72
N ILE A 419 2.17 2.35 3.91
CA ILE A 419 2.57 2.88 5.22
C ILE A 419 3.28 1.77 6.00
N VAL A 420 4.51 2.03 6.44
CA VAL A 420 5.34 1.05 7.17
C VAL A 420 5.09 1.07 8.68
N ASN A 421 4.43 2.11 9.19
CA ASN A 421 4.07 2.21 10.60
C ASN A 421 2.68 2.83 10.73
N SER A 422 1.72 2.03 11.20
CA SER A 422 0.31 2.43 11.30
C SER A 422 0.06 3.59 12.28
N LYS A 423 0.94 3.79 13.27
CA LYS A 423 0.83 4.85 14.29
C LYS A 423 1.39 6.18 13.79
N THR A 424 2.61 6.19 13.26
CA THR A 424 3.28 7.41 12.78
C THR A 424 2.87 7.81 11.36
N LYS A 425 2.21 6.90 10.62
CA LYS A 425 1.85 7.07 9.21
C LYS A 425 3.07 7.27 8.29
N THR A 426 4.22 6.72 8.67
CA THR A 426 5.45 6.80 7.87
C THR A 426 5.24 6.07 6.53
N PRO A 427 5.52 6.72 5.38
CA PRO A 427 5.39 6.07 4.08
C PRO A 427 6.48 5.03 3.85
N ALA A 428 6.17 3.99 3.08
CA ALA A 428 7.17 3.04 2.61
C ALA A 428 8.12 3.68 1.60
N THR A 429 9.37 3.21 1.59
CA THR A 429 10.44 3.62 0.66
C THR A 429 11.16 2.40 0.10
N ALA A 430 12.05 2.60 -0.88
CA ALA A 430 12.91 1.52 -1.38
C ALA A 430 13.94 1.02 -0.33
N ASP A 431 14.24 1.84 0.68
CA ASP A 431 15.14 1.52 1.80
C ASP A 431 14.43 0.95 3.02
N THR A 432 13.10 0.82 2.98
CA THR A 432 12.35 0.14 4.04
C THR A 432 12.86 -1.29 4.20
N VAL A 433 13.14 -1.70 5.44
CA VAL A 433 13.63 -3.05 5.75
C VAL A 433 12.44 -3.98 5.95
N TYR A 434 12.54 -5.18 5.39
CA TYR A 434 11.56 -6.26 5.51
C TYR A 434 12.28 -7.54 5.90
N ARG A 435 11.56 -8.53 6.45
CA ARG A 435 12.06 -9.91 6.52
C ARG A 435 11.83 -10.56 5.16
N VAL A 436 12.88 -10.97 4.46
CA VAL A 436 12.76 -11.45 3.06
C VAL A 436 12.57 -12.96 2.94
N GLY A 437 12.41 -13.65 4.09
CA GLY A 437 12.12 -15.07 4.16
C GLY A 437 13.15 -15.90 3.40
N SER A 438 12.68 -16.87 2.62
CA SER A 438 13.55 -17.85 1.93
C SER A 438 14.52 -17.29 0.88
N VAL A 439 14.45 -16.01 0.52
CA VAL A 439 15.55 -15.35 -0.23
C VAL A 439 16.89 -15.47 0.52
N SER A 440 16.85 -15.60 1.85
CA SER A 440 18.00 -15.87 2.73
C SER A 440 18.87 -17.04 2.26
N LYS A 441 18.26 -18.10 1.69
CA LYS A 441 18.97 -19.32 1.26
C LYS A 441 20.02 -19.01 0.21
N LEU A 442 19.73 -18.10 -0.71
CA LEU A 442 20.65 -17.71 -1.77
C LEU A 442 21.97 -17.16 -1.22
N PHE A 443 21.91 -16.41 -0.12
CA PHE A 443 23.08 -15.82 0.54
C PHE A 443 23.88 -16.89 1.31
N THR A 444 23.19 -17.72 2.09
CA THR A 444 23.79 -18.87 2.79
C THR A 444 24.52 -19.79 1.81
N ASP A 445 23.85 -20.16 0.73
CA ASP A 445 24.37 -21.10 -0.25
C ASP A 445 25.53 -20.49 -1.03
N MET A 446 25.47 -19.21 -1.38
CA MET A 446 26.57 -18.52 -2.05
C MET A 446 27.81 -18.40 -1.16
N ALA A 447 27.64 -18.15 0.14
CA ALA A 447 28.75 -18.13 1.11
C ALA A 447 29.44 -19.50 1.25
N VAL A 448 28.67 -20.59 1.24
CA VAL A 448 29.25 -21.95 1.19
C VAL A 448 29.97 -22.19 -0.13
N MET A 449 29.39 -21.78 -1.26
CA MET A 449 30.02 -21.94 -2.57
C MET A 449 31.33 -21.14 -2.71
N GLN A 450 31.50 -20.01 -2.01
CA GLN A 450 32.78 -19.30 -1.90
C GLN A 450 33.88 -20.16 -1.26
N LEU A 451 33.55 -21.00 -0.27
CA LEU A 451 34.50 -21.95 0.31
C LEU A 451 34.78 -23.13 -0.62
N VAL A 452 33.76 -23.62 -1.33
CA VAL A 452 33.90 -24.70 -2.31
C VAL A 452 34.85 -24.31 -3.43
N GLU A 453 34.73 -23.10 -3.99
CA GLU A 453 35.61 -22.65 -5.07
C GLU A 453 37.06 -22.34 -4.63
N ARG A 454 37.30 -22.24 -3.32
CA ARG A 454 38.63 -22.18 -2.69
C ARG A 454 39.19 -23.56 -2.35
N GLY A 455 38.43 -24.63 -2.58
CA GLY A 455 38.81 -26.00 -2.22
C GLY A 455 38.74 -26.28 -0.71
N GLU A 456 38.07 -25.42 0.06
CA GLU A 456 37.98 -25.55 1.51
C GLU A 456 36.80 -26.43 1.97
N LEU A 457 35.80 -26.62 1.11
CA LEU A 457 34.67 -27.53 1.29
C LEU A 457 34.46 -28.35 0.02
N ASP A 458 34.06 -29.61 0.19
CA ASP A 458 33.62 -30.48 -0.90
C ASP A 458 32.08 -30.61 -0.84
N LEU A 459 31.44 -30.45 -2.00
CA LEU A 459 29.99 -30.54 -2.13
C LEU A 459 29.46 -31.97 -2.06
N GLU A 460 30.29 -32.94 -2.42
CA GLU A 460 29.91 -34.36 -2.50
C GLU A 460 30.38 -35.18 -1.30
N ALA A 461 31.22 -34.61 -0.43
CA ALA A 461 31.64 -35.24 0.80
C ALA A 461 30.45 -35.47 1.75
N ASP A 462 30.56 -36.49 2.59
CA ASP A 462 29.57 -36.75 3.63
C ASP A 462 29.60 -35.61 4.65
N ILE A 463 28.45 -34.99 4.90
CA ILE A 463 28.30 -33.87 5.83
C ILE A 463 28.77 -34.22 7.25
N ARG A 464 28.79 -35.51 7.61
CA ARG A 464 29.26 -36.01 8.90
C ARG A 464 30.76 -35.85 9.11
N GLU A 465 31.55 -35.72 8.04
CA GLU A 465 32.97 -35.40 8.14
C GLU A 465 33.19 -34.03 8.78
N LEU A 466 32.26 -33.09 8.56
CA LEU A 466 32.28 -31.76 9.15
C LEU A 466 31.42 -31.66 10.42
N LEU A 467 30.29 -32.37 10.46
CA LEU A 467 29.32 -32.37 11.55
C LEU A 467 29.10 -33.80 12.09
N PRO A 468 30.05 -34.38 12.84
CA PRO A 468 30.00 -35.80 13.25
C PRO A 468 28.82 -36.13 14.17
N ASN A 469 28.28 -35.14 14.88
CA ASN A 469 27.11 -35.29 15.75
C ASN A 469 25.78 -35.15 15.00
N PHE A 470 25.78 -34.81 13.70
CA PHE A 470 24.57 -34.77 12.89
C PHE A 470 24.29 -36.15 12.30
N GLN A 471 23.36 -36.88 12.93
CA GLN A 471 23.02 -38.27 12.65
C GLN A 471 21.49 -38.46 12.70
N PRO A 472 20.73 -37.89 11.75
CA PRO A 472 19.31 -38.20 11.61
C PRO A 472 19.10 -39.70 11.30
N VAL A 473 17.92 -40.22 11.62
CA VAL A 473 17.56 -41.61 11.30
C VAL A 473 17.50 -41.76 9.78
N ASN A 474 18.47 -42.51 9.24
CA ASN A 474 18.68 -42.67 7.81
C ASN A 474 18.50 -44.14 7.40
N PRO A 475 17.25 -44.58 7.12
CA PRO A 475 16.96 -45.98 6.77
C PRO A 475 17.61 -46.39 5.43
N TYR A 476 17.99 -45.42 4.61
CA TYR A 476 18.55 -45.64 3.27
C TYR A 476 20.06 -45.88 3.28
N LYS A 477 20.74 -45.61 4.40
CA LYS A 477 22.19 -45.78 4.56
C LYS A 477 23.03 -45.07 3.47
N ARG A 478 22.54 -43.93 2.98
CA ARG A 478 23.23 -43.08 1.98
C ARG A 478 23.81 -41.84 2.63
N ALA A 479 25.01 -41.44 2.23
CA ALA A 479 25.62 -40.19 2.70
C ALA A 479 24.75 -38.98 2.35
N LEU A 480 24.69 -38.01 3.27
CA LEU A 480 24.09 -36.71 3.04
C LEU A 480 25.19 -35.73 2.67
N THR A 481 24.99 -34.95 1.60
CA THR A 481 26.02 -34.03 1.09
C THR A 481 25.51 -32.59 1.05
N LEU A 482 26.42 -31.61 1.00
CA LEU A 482 26.05 -30.20 0.85
C LEU A 482 25.26 -29.98 -0.45
N ALA A 483 25.65 -30.62 -1.56
CA ALA A 483 24.92 -30.53 -2.82
C ALA A 483 23.45 -30.96 -2.68
N GLN A 484 23.19 -32.04 -1.93
CA GLN A 484 21.82 -32.53 -1.70
C GLN A 484 21.02 -31.59 -0.80
N LEU A 485 21.63 -31.03 0.24
CA LEU A 485 20.97 -30.11 1.18
C LEU A 485 20.57 -28.80 0.48
N MET A 486 21.50 -28.21 -0.27
CA MET A 486 21.34 -26.91 -0.95
C MET A 486 20.47 -26.99 -2.22
N SER A 487 20.15 -28.20 -2.71
CA SER A 487 19.25 -28.42 -3.84
C SER A 487 17.90 -29.05 -3.45
N HIS A 488 17.62 -29.18 -2.14
CA HIS A 488 16.40 -29.80 -1.61
C HIS A 488 16.22 -31.28 -2.03
N ARG A 489 17.33 -32.02 -2.09
CA ARG A 489 17.42 -33.42 -2.55
C ARG A 489 17.92 -34.39 -1.46
N SER A 490 18.15 -33.92 -0.24
CA SER A 490 18.64 -34.76 0.88
C SER A 490 17.60 -35.75 1.41
N GLY A 491 16.30 -35.49 1.18
CA GLY A 491 15.22 -36.27 1.77
C GLY A 491 14.93 -35.96 3.23
N LEU A 492 15.58 -34.94 3.81
CA LEU A 492 15.25 -34.46 5.16
C LEU A 492 13.82 -33.92 5.25
N VAL A 493 13.29 -33.92 6.46
CA VAL A 493 12.03 -33.25 6.84
C VAL A 493 12.03 -31.78 6.45
N ARG A 494 10.84 -31.17 6.33
CA ARG A 494 10.76 -29.74 6.01
C ARG A 494 11.35 -28.85 7.10
N GLU A 495 10.86 -29.02 8.32
CA GLU A 495 11.15 -28.20 9.50
C GLU A 495 11.89 -29.04 10.55
N SER A 496 12.74 -28.40 11.34
CA SER A 496 13.39 -29.03 12.49
C SER A 496 12.43 -29.10 13.69
N PRO A 497 12.50 -30.12 14.57
CA PRO A 497 11.66 -30.15 15.78
C PRO A 497 11.81 -28.90 16.68
N VAL A 498 13.02 -28.33 16.73
CA VAL A 498 13.36 -27.11 17.48
C VAL A 498 13.81 -26.00 16.53
N GLY A 499 13.44 -24.76 16.81
CA GLY A 499 13.88 -23.56 16.07
C GLY A 499 13.21 -23.32 14.72
N ASN A 500 12.19 -24.13 14.39
CA ASN A 500 11.40 -24.02 13.17
C ASN A 500 10.54 -22.76 13.13
N TYR A 501 9.79 -22.63 12.03
CA TYR A 501 8.84 -21.52 11.80
C TYR A 501 7.85 -21.27 12.95
N PHE A 502 7.44 -22.29 13.71
CA PHE A 502 6.43 -22.19 14.78
C PHE A 502 7.02 -21.81 16.14
N ASP A 503 8.31 -22.02 16.33
CA ASP A 503 8.98 -22.02 17.63
C ASP A 503 9.44 -20.62 18.05
N ALA A 504 8.74 -20.04 19.04
CA ALA A 504 9.03 -18.71 19.57
C ALA A 504 10.18 -18.68 20.61
N THR A 505 10.86 -19.80 20.87
CA THR A 505 11.90 -19.89 21.92
C THR A 505 13.28 -19.38 21.50
N GLU A 506 13.46 -19.00 20.24
CA GLU A 506 14.71 -18.46 19.67
C GLU A 506 15.98 -19.30 19.96
N PRO A 507 15.96 -20.62 19.69
CA PRO A 507 17.10 -21.49 19.99
C PRO A 507 18.30 -21.21 19.07
N SER A 508 19.50 -21.62 19.51
CA SER A 508 20.69 -21.51 18.68
C SER A 508 20.62 -22.39 17.42
N LEU A 509 21.39 -22.01 16.39
CA LEU A 509 21.52 -22.80 15.16
C LEU A 509 22.01 -24.24 15.45
N ALA A 510 22.91 -24.40 16.41
CA ALA A 510 23.42 -25.72 16.82
C ALA A 510 22.33 -26.57 17.47
N ALA A 511 21.51 -25.99 18.37
CA ALA A 511 20.38 -26.70 18.98
C ALA A 511 19.32 -27.09 17.94
N THR A 512 19.05 -26.19 17.00
CA THR A 512 18.14 -26.42 15.85
C THR A 512 18.60 -27.63 15.04
N VAL A 513 19.87 -27.68 14.64
CA VAL A 513 20.41 -28.83 13.87
C VAL A 513 20.50 -30.10 14.70
N ALA A 514 20.87 -30.02 15.98
CA ALA A 514 20.92 -31.19 16.86
C ALA A 514 19.54 -31.87 17.01
N SER A 515 18.46 -31.09 17.01
CA SER A 515 17.09 -31.64 17.09
C SER A 515 16.73 -32.56 15.92
N LEU A 516 17.39 -32.42 14.77
CA LEU A 516 17.15 -33.27 13.59
C LEU A 516 17.60 -34.71 13.77
N ASN A 517 18.45 -35.00 14.76
CA ASN A 517 18.85 -36.38 15.07
C ASN A 517 17.67 -37.27 15.51
N GLN A 518 16.55 -36.66 15.92
CA GLN A 518 15.32 -37.34 16.30
C GLN A 518 14.38 -37.59 15.10
N THR A 519 14.75 -37.13 13.91
CA THR A 519 13.92 -37.19 12.70
C THR A 519 14.39 -38.29 11.75
N GLU A 520 13.45 -38.84 10.96
CA GLU A 520 13.73 -39.79 9.89
C GLU A 520 13.72 -39.10 8.52
N LEU A 521 14.60 -39.53 7.60
CA LEU A 521 14.57 -39.09 6.22
C LEU A 521 13.26 -39.53 5.54
N VAL A 522 12.51 -38.55 5.01
CA VAL A 522 11.24 -38.74 4.31
C VAL A 522 11.43 -39.51 3.01
N TYR A 523 12.52 -39.24 2.28
CA TYR A 523 12.82 -39.88 1.00
C TYR A 523 14.28 -40.31 0.92
N PRO A 524 14.61 -41.33 0.09
CA PRO A 524 16.01 -41.60 -0.21
C PRO A 524 16.67 -40.38 -0.86
N PRO A 525 17.91 -40.02 -0.49
CA PRO A 525 18.63 -38.90 -1.11
C PRO A 525 18.67 -39.00 -2.64
N ASN A 526 18.51 -37.87 -3.32
CA ASN A 526 18.45 -37.71 -4.78
C ASN A 526 17.27 -38.42 -5.49
N THR A 527 16.21 -38.81 -4.79
CA THR A 527 15.04 -39.43 -5.45
C THR A 527 13.90 -38.45 -5.68
N ARG A 528 13.60 -37.56 -4.73
CA ARG A 528 12.55 -36.53 -4.84
C ARG A 528 13.08 -35.16 -4.42
N THR A 529 12.43 -34.09 -4.87
CA THR A 529 12.64 -32.74 -4.33
C THR A 529 11.73 -32.58 -3.12
N LYS A 530 12.30 -32.29 -1.95
CA LYS A 530 11.59 -31.98 -0.71
C LYS A 530 12.12 -30.66 -0.16
N TYR A 531 11.33 -29.60 -0.29
CA TYR A 531 11.70 -28.29 0.23
C TYR A 531 11.95 -28.39 1.74
N SER A 532 13.15 -27.99 2.17
CA SER A 532 13.61 -28.24 3.54
C SER A 532 14.39 -27.03 4.09
N ASN A 533 13.77 -26.35 5.07
CA ASN A 533 14.40 -25.30 5.87
C ASN A 533 15.41 -25.93 6.86
N ALA A 534 15.07 -27.12 7.38
CA ALA A 534 15.96 -27.94 8.18
C ALA A 534 17.29 -28.22 7.45
N GLY A 535 17.23 -28.63 6.18
CA GLY A 535 18.41 -28.92 5.38
C GLY A 535 19.34 -27.72 5.22
N VAL A 536 18.80 -26.53 4.97
CA VAL A 536 19.61 -25.29 4.87
C VAL A 536 20.15 -24.84 6.23
N SER A 537 19.50 -25.20 7.34
CA SER A 537 20.05 -24.97 8.67
C SER A 537 21.31 -25.80 8.93
N VAL A 538 21.35 -27.05 8.41
CA VAL A 538 22.57 -27.87 8.42
C VAL A 538 23.68 -27.22 7.59
N VAL A 539 23.34 -26.64 6.42
CA VAL A 539 24.30 -25.89 5.57
C VAL A 539 24.89 -24.69 6.31
N GLY A 540 24.07 -23.92 7.01
CA GLY A 540 24.56 -22.79 7.82
C GLY A 540 25.44 -23.24 8.99
N LEU A 541 25.11 -24.34 9.67
CA LEU A 541 25.96 -24.88 10.74
C LEU A 541 27.28 -25.42 10.20
N ALA A 542 27.27 -26.04 9.02
CA ALA A 542 28.48 -26.45 8.32
C ALA A 542 29.39 -25.25 8.02
N LEU A 543 28.81 -24.15 7.51
CA LEU A 543 29.53 -22.90 7.29
C LEU A 543 30.18 -22.38 8.58
N GLN A 544 29.41 -22.25 9.67
CA GLN A 544 29.89 -21.80 10.97
C GLN A 544 30.98 -22.72 11.54
N THR A 545 30.83 -24.04 11.39
CA THR A 545 31.80 -25.02 11.90
C THR A 545 33.12 -24.94 11.14
N LYS A 546 33.06 -24.81 9.81
CA LYS A 546 34.24 -24.71 8.96
C LYS A 546 35.04 -23.43 9.24
N THR A 547 34.35 -22.30 9.39
CA THR A 547 34.99 -20.99 9.53
C THR A 547 35.35 -20.65 10.98
N ARG A 548 34.71 -21.32 11.94
CA ARG A 548 34.78 -21.00 13.38
C ARG A 548 34.31 -19.58 13.71
N VAL A 549 33.51 -18.98 12.83
CA VAL A 549 32.88 -17.68 13.01
C VAL A 549 31.38 -17.91 13.10
N ARG A 550 30.67 -17.15 13.94
CA ARG A 550 29.20 -17.21 14.00
C ARG A 550 28.61 -17.00 12.61
N PHE A 551 27.54 -17.73 12.30
CA PHE A 551 26.90 -17.68 10.99
C PHE A 551 26.56 -16.24 10.56
N GLU A 552 25.94 -15.45 11.45
CA GLU A 552 25.52 -14.09 11.14
C GLU A 552 26.71 -13.16 10.86
N ASP A 553 27.74 -13.26 11.71
CA ASP A 553 28.98 -12.49 11.58
C ASP A 553 29.71 -12.81 10.27
N TYR A 554 29.77 -14.10 9.91
CA TYR A 554 30.45 -14.54 8.68
C TYR A 554 29.77 -13.98 7.44
N LEU A 555 28.42 -14.09 7.35
CA LEU A 555 27.65 -13.54 6.23
C LEU A 555 27.78 -12.03 6.16
N LYS A 556 27.76 -11.34 7.30
CA LYS A 556 27.95 -9.89 7.36
C LYS A 556 29.32 -9.49 6.82
N GLN A 557 30.39 -10.06 7.34
CA GLN A 557 31.77 -9.66 7.04
C GLN A 557 32.24 -10.08 5.65
N THR A 558 31.82 -11.26 5.18
CA THR A 558 32.35 -11.88 3.96
C THR A 558 31.46 -11.64 2.74
N PHE A 559 30.19 -11.30 2.97
CA PHE A 559 29.21 -11.16 1.90
C PHE A 559 28.49 -9.81 1.89
N LEU A 560 27.76 -9.45 2.96
CA LEU A 560 26.90 -8.27 2.97
C LEU A 560 27.68 -6.94 2.97
N ASP A 561 28.67 -6.79 3.86
CA ASP A 561 29.49 -5.58 3.95
C ASP A 561 30.33 -5.36 2.66
N PRO A 562 31.02 -6.39 2.11
CA PRO A 562 31.82 -6.22 0.89
C PRO A 562 31.02 -5.76 -0.34
N ILE A 563 29.76 -6.19 -0.48
CA ILE A 563 28.91 -5.74 -1.58
C ILE A 563 28.12 -4.47 -1.26
N GLY A 564 28.19 -3.96 -0.02
CA GLY A 564 27.56 -2.72 0.38
C GLY A 564 26.07 -2.82 0.69
N MET A 565 25.57 -3.99 1.09
CA MET A 565 24.19 -4.19 1.58
C MET A 565 24.05 -3.71 3.03
N LYS A 566 24.01 -2.38 3.20
CA LYS A 566 24.08 -1.69 4.51
C LYS A 566 22.80 -1.81 5.36
N ASN A 567 21.66 -2.09 4.74
CA ASN A 567 20.37 -2.26 5.38
C ASN A 567 19.98 -3.73 5.52
N SER A 568 20.99 -4.62 5.53
CA SER A 568 20.80 -6.05 5.54
C SER A 568 21.53 -6.73 6.69
N ALA A 569 20.87 -7.68 7.33
CA ALA A 569 21.44 -8.48 8.41
C ALA A 569 20.69 -9.82 8.57
N PHE A 570 21.34 -10.83 9.13
CA PHE A 570 20.70 -12.10 9.52
C PHE A 570 20.20 -12.12 10.97
N GLU A 571 20.39 -11.02 11.69
CA GLU A 571 19.95 -10.82 13.07
C GLU A 571 19.31 -9.45 13.26
N ARG A 572 18.57 -9.31 14.35
CA ARG A 572 17.97 -8.04 14.73
C ARG A 572 19.03 -7.16 15.40
N THR A 573 19.30 -6.01 14.78
CA THR A 573 20.10 -4.94 15.35
C THR A 573 19.20 -3.73 15.59
N GLU A 574 19.65 -2.75 16.37
CA GLU A 574 18.89 -1.51 16.62
C GLU A 574 18.52 -0.78 15.31
N ASN A 575 19.44 -0.76 14.34
CA ASN A 575 19.20 -0.17 13.02
C ASN A 575 18.16 -0.95 12.21
N ILE A 576 18.23 -2.29 12.23
CA ILE A 576 17.25 -3.14 11.55
C ILE A 576 15.86 -2.97 12.17
N ASP A 577 15.76 -2.98 13.50
CA ASP A 577 14.49 -2.81 14.20
C ASP A 577 13.86 -1.43 13.96
N ALA A 578 14.67 -0.37 13.87
CA ALA A 578 14.20 0.97 13.56
C ALA A 578 13.68 1.12 12.13
N ALA A 579 14.25 0.39 11.17
CA ALA A 579 13.88 0.44 9.75
C ALA A 579 12.85 -0.62 9.33
N LEU A 580 12.58 -1.62 10.17
CA LEU A 580 11.70 -2.75 9.87
C LEU A 580 10.24 -2.32 9.76
N ALA A 581 9.62 -2.62 8.63
CA ALA A 581 8.20 -2.37 8.42
C ALA A 581 7.32 -3.16 9.41
N GLU A 582 6.25 -2.52 9.89
CA GLU A 582 5.16 -3.21 10.57
C GLU A 582 4.52 -4.21 9.60
N ALA A 583 4.33 -5.44 10.08
CA ALA A 583 3.93 -6.58 9.28
C ALA A 583 2.69 -7.22 9.88
N TRP A 584 1.83 -7.74 9.00
CA TRP A 584 0.52 -8.24 9.39
C TRP A 584 0.34 -9.67 8.91
N MET A 585 -0.17 -10.50 9.80
CA MET A 585 -0.68 -11.82 9.50
C MET A 585 -2.20 -11.77 9.46
N TRP A 586 -2.78 -12.82 8.91
CA TRP A 586 -4.22 -12.96 8.88
C TRP A 586 -4.63 -14.42 8.87
N THR A 587 -5.85 -14.68 9.30
CA THR A 587 -6.43 -16.02 9.35
C THR A 587 -7.36 -16.23 8.16
N VAL A 588 -7.61 -17.48 7.79
CA VAL A 588 -8.45 -17.84 6.63
C VAL A 588 -9.87 -17.26 6.65
N ASP A 589 -10.36 -16.91 7.84
CA ASP A 589 -11.67 -16.26 8.03
C ASP A 589 -11.65 -14.74 7.82
N GLY A 590 -10.47 -14.15 7.64
CA GLY A 590 -10.25 -12.74 7.27
C GLY A 590 -9.71 -11.85 8.38
N ARG A 591 -9.54 -12.36 9.61
CA ARG A 591 -9.05 -11.53 10.73
C ARG A 591 -7.55 -11.26 10.61
N ARG A 592 -7.14 -10.01 10.82
CA ARG A 592 -5.74 -9.57 10.78
C ARG A 592 -5.18 -9.35 12.18
N PHE A 593 -3.90 -9.65 12.35
CA PHE A 593 -3.16 -9.42 13.59
C PHE A 593 -1.69 -9.10 13.29
N VAL A 594 -1.00 -8.45 14.23
CA VAL A 594 0.41 -8.08 14.07
C VAL A 594 1.28 -9.34 14.02
N ALA A 595 2.21 -9.39 13.08
CA ALA A 595 3.09 -10.53 12.91
C ALA A 595 4.11 -10.66 14.07
N PRO A 596 4.42 -11.89 14.52
CA PRO A 596 5.49 -12.13 15.48
C PRO A 596 6.88 -11.69 14.96
N LYS A 597 7.73 -11.25 15.89
CA LYS A 597 9.09 -10.74 15.58
C LYS A 597 10.22 -11.61 16.13
N PHE A 598 9.92 -12.79 16.66
CA PHE A 598 10.94 -13.65 17.22
C PHE A 598 11.91 -14.17 16.14
N ALA A 599 13.15 -14.43 16.55
CA ALA A 599 14.19 -15.00 15.71
C ALA A 599 13.96 -16.49 15.47
N LEU A 600 14.14 -16.94 14.23
CA LEU A 600 14.07 -18.36 13.89
C LEU A 600 15.42 -19.03 14.17
N GLY A 601 15.41 -20.21 14.78
CA GLY A 601 16.61 -21.05 14.89
C GLY A 601 17.13 -21.51 13.52
N THR A 602 16.25 -21.56 12.51
CA THR A 602 16.60 -21.77 11.10
C THR A 602 17.06 -20.50 10.38
N ALA A 603 17.86 -19.64 11.04
CA ALA A 603 18.31 -18.36 10.47
C ALA A 603 18.89 -18.45 9.04
N PRO A 604 19.72 -19.46 8.70
CA PRO A 604 20.26 -19.62 7.34
C PRO A 604 19.19 -19.81 6.26
N ALA A 605 18.01 -20.30 6.64
CA ALA A 605 16.93 -20.59 5.71
C ALA A 605 15.96 -19.42 5.51
N GLY A 606 15.87 -18.45 6.44
CA GLY A 606 14.77 -17.49 6.43
C GLY A 606 14.92 -16.17 7.19
N SER A 607 16.05 -15.88 7.85
CA SER A 607 16.19 -14.72 8.75
C SER A 607 16.93 -13.51 8.16
N LEU A 608 17.10 -13.41 6.84
CA LEU A 608 17.61 -12.17 6.24
C LEU A 608 16.57 -11.05 6.36
N TYR A 609 16.99 -9.95 6.97
CA TYR A 609 16.35 -8.64 6.90
C TYR A 609 17.03 -7.86 5.77
N SER A 610 16.28 -7.20 4.89
CA SER A 610 16.85 -6.43 3.77
C SER A 610 15.86 -5.40 3.25
N SER A 611 16.39 -4.37 2.58
CA SER A 611 15.62 -3.47 1.71
C SER A 611 15.64 -3.96 0.25
N VAL A 612 14.76 -3.44 -0.61
CA VAL A 612 14.79 -3.77 -2.05
C VAL A 612 15.98 -3.12 -2.76
N ASN A 613 16.48 -1.99 -2.24
CA ASN A 613 17.73 -1.38 -2.73
C ASN A 613 18.92 -2.31 -2.49
N ASP A 614 19.04 -2.91 -1.30
CA ASP A 614 20.08 -3.88 -0.99
C ASP A 614 19.94 -5.16 -1.83
N LEU A 615 18.73 -5.70 -1.99
CA LEU A 615 18.50 -6.84 -2.89
C LEU A 615 18.85 -6.54 -4.36
N SER A 616 18.72 -5.28 -4.78
CA SER A 616 19.13 -4.86 -6.13
C SER A 616 20.64 -4.95 -6.35
N ILE A 617 21.44 -4.79 -5.29
CA ILE A 617 22.90 -4.99 -5.35
C ILE A 617 23.23 -6.46 -5.59
N PHE A 618 22.55 -7.37 -4.89
CA PHE A 618 22.73 -8.81 -5.11
C PHE A 618 22.39 -9.23 -6.56
N LEU A 619 21.35 -8.66 -7.15
CA LEU A 619 21.02 -8.88 -8.57
C LEU A 619 22.15 -8.41 -9.51
N LYS A 620 22.80 -7.28 -9.22
CA LYS A 620 23.95 -6.80 -10.01
C LYS A 620 25.15 -7.72 -9.92
N VAL A 621 25.42 -8.32 -8.75
CA VAL A 621 26.46 -9.35 -8.60
C VAL A 621 26.19 -10.51 -9.55
N ILE A 622 24.93 -10.95 -9.67
CA ILE A 622 24.53 -12.02 -10.60
C ILE A 622 24.78 -11.60 -12.06
N PHE A 623 24.37 -10.39 -12.47
CA PHE A 623 24.47 -9.93 -13.86
C PHE A 623 25.90 -9.59 -14.32
N ASN A 624 26.82 -9.44 -13.38
CA ASN A 624 28.23 -9.16 -13.63
C ASN A 624 29.13 -10.38 -13.34
N ASP A 625 28.61 -11.59 -13.54
CA ASP A 625 29.36 -12.85 -13.42
C ASP A 625 30.06 -12.99 -12.05
N GLY A 626 29.34 -12.59 -10.99
CA GLY A 626 29.80 -12.65 -9.61
C GLY A 626 30.71 -11.49 -9.19
N LYS A 627 30.75 -10.39 -9.94
CA LYS A 627 31.57 -9.20 -9.63
C LYS A 627 30.75 -7.99 -9.19
N LEU A 628 31.36 -7.12 -8.39
CA LEU A 628 30.84 -5.79 -8.08
C LEU A 628 31.99 -4.82 -7.84
N GLY A 629 31.94 -3.62 -8.41
CA GLY A 629 32.98 -2.59 -8.18
C GLY A 629 34.41 -3.01 -8.52
N GLY A 630 34.59 -3.97 -9.44
CA GLY A 630 35.89 -4.55 -9.80
C GLY A 630 36.35 -5.71 -8.90
N GLN A 631 35.67 -5.97 -7.78
CA GLN A 631 35.94 -7.11 -6.90
C GLN A 631 35.17 -8.36 -7.35
N GLN A 632 35.84 -9.51 -7.36
CA GLN A 632 35.20 -10.82 -7.55
C GLN A 632 34.63 -11.29 -6.21
N ILE A 633 33.31 -11.43 -6.12
CA ILE A 633 32.59 -11.92 -4.93
C ILE A 633 32.48 -13.44 -4.97
N ILE A 634 32.11 -14.02 -6.12
CA ILE A 634 32.06 -15.46 -6.37
C ILE A 634 32.48 -15.71 -7.82
N LYS A 635 33.25 -16.76 -8.15
CA LYS A 635 33.69 -17.00 -9.53
C LYS A 635 32.50 -17.26 -10.47
N ALA A 636 32.65 -16.84 -11.72
CA ALA A 636 31.62 -17.01 -12.76
C ALA A 636 31.19 -18.47 -12.94
N ASP A 637 32.14 -19.41 -12.99
CA ASP A 637 31.84 -20.85 -13.13
C ASP A 637 31.10 -21.41 -11.92
N THR A 638 31.44 -20.94 -10.72
CA THR A 638 30.75 -21.31 -9.48
C THR A 638 29.30 -20.82 -9.50
N LEU A 639 29.07 -19.54 -9.87
CA LEU A 639 27.73 -18.98 -10.00
C LEU A 639 26.92 -19.73 -11.08
N LYS A 640 27.53 -20.04 -12.22
CA LYS A 640 26.90 -20.86 -13.29
C LYS A 640 26.51 -22.24 -12.78
N ARG A 641 27.35 -22.89 -11.99
CA ARG A 641 27.02 -24.18 -11.34
C ARG A 641 25.81 -24.04 -10.42
N MET A 642 25.72 -22.96 -9.63
CA MET A 642 24.56 -22.72 -8.76
C MET A 642 23.25 -22.56 -9.54
N MET A 643 23.31 -21.96 -10.73
CA MET A 643 22.16 -21.73 -11.60
C MET A 643 21.86 -22.91 -12.55
N THR A 644 22.61 -24.00 -12.46
CA THR A 644 22.41 -25.19 -13.31
C THR A 644 21.39 -26.12 -12.67
N PRO A 645 20.35 -26.58 -13.41
CA PRO A 645 19.34 -27.47 -12.84
C PRO A 645 19.97 -28.80 -12.42
N THR A 646 19.55 -29.29 -11.25
CA THR A 646 19.75 -30.70 -10.90
C THR A 646 18.88 -31.58 -11.81
N MET A 647 19.31 -32.81 -12.04
CA MET A 647 18.56 -33.78 -12.84
C MET A 647 17.84 -34.79 -11.94
N ASP A 648 16.67 -35.25 -12.37
CA ASP A 648 16.06 -36.45 -11.80
C ASP A 648 16.74 -37.73 -12.32
N ALA A 649 16.29 -38.89 -11.82
CA ALA A 649 16.85 -40.18 -12.21
C ALA A 649 16.67 -40.52 -13.71
N GLY A 650 15.71 -39.87 -14.39
CA GLY A 650 15.47 -40.02 -15.82
C GLY A 650 16.20 -38.99 -16.69
N GLY A 651 17.05 -38.14 -16.09
CA GLY A 651 17.77 -37.08 -16.80
C GLY A 651 16.94 -35.83 -17.09
N LYS A 652 15.74 -35.70 -16.51
CA LYS A 652 14.90 -34.50 -16.67
C LYS A 652 15.38 -33.39 -15.73
N PRO A 653 15.48 -32.14 -16.21
CA PRO A 653 15.86 -31.01 -15.37
C PRO A 653 14.78 -30.70 -14.33
N LEU A 654 15.21 -30.55 -13.08
CA LEU A 654 14.40 -30.15 -11.95
C LEU A 654 14.38 -28.61 -11.81
N PRO A 655 13.33 -28.04 -11.18
CA PRO A 655 13.17 -26.59 -11.04
C PRO A 655 14.08 -25.96 -9.96
N PHE A 656 15.20 -26.60 -9.63
CA PHE A 656 16.16 -26.12 -8.64
C PHE A 656 17.61 -26.42 -9.06
N GLY A 657 18.47 -25.42 -8.87
CA GLY A 657 19.92 -25.57 -8.81
C GLY A 657 20.41 -25.64 -7.36
N ILE A 658 21.57 -25.05 -7.08
CA ILE A 658 22.07 -24.84 -5.71
C ILE A 658 21.51 -23.51 -5.22
N GLY A 659 20.56 -23.55 -4.28
CA GLY A 659 19.87 -22.38 -3.73
C GLY A 659 18.84 -21.72 -4.65
N PHE A 660 19.10 -21.65 -5.96
CA PHE A 660 18.21 -20.99 -6.92
C PHE A 660 17.03 -21.86 -7.36
N SER A 661 15.83 -21.31 -7.28
CA SER A 661 14.68 -21.80 -8.06
C SER A 661 14.87 -21.43 -9.53
N LEU A 662 14.55 -22.36 -10.42
CA LEU A 662 14.70 -22.23 -11.87
C LEU A 662 13.34 -22.40 -12.54
N SER A 663 13.00 -21.50 -13.46
CA SER A 663 11.75 -21.57 -14.22
C SER A 663 11.92 -21.03 -15.63
N ASP A 664 11.09 -21.52 -16.56
CA ASP A 664 10.86 -20.82 -17.82
C ASP A 664 10.01 -19.56 -17.55
N PHE A 665 10.41 -18.45 -18.16
CA PHE A 665 9.67 -17.20 -18.14
C PHE A 665 9.58 -16.64 -19.55
N ASP A 666 8.43 -16.88 -20.17
CA ASP A 666 8.12 -16.48 -21.55
C ASP A 666 9.24 -16.91 -22.54
N GLY A 667 9.72 -18.16 -22.40
CA GLY A 667 10.77 -18.75 -23.24
C GLY A 667 12.20 -18.43 -22.83
N GLN A 668 12.41 -17.68 -21.74
CA GLN A 668 13.73 -17.40 -21.19
C GLN A 668 13.94 -18.09 -19.85
N LYS A 669 15.17 -18.53 -19.59
CA LYS A 669 15.55 -19.07 -18.30
C LYS A 669 15.49 -17.96 -17.26
N SER A 670 14.72 -18.17 -16.21
CA SER A 670 14.68 -17.30 -15.05
C SER A 670 15.18 -18.02 -13.82
N ILE A 671 15.84 -17.27 -12.95
CA ILE A 671 16.33 -17.71 -11.65
C ILE A 671 15.75 -16.83 -10.55
N GLY A 672 15.81 -17.31 -9.32
CA GLY A 672 15.55 -16.48 -8.15
C GLY A 672 15.07 -17.31 -6.97
N HIS A 673 14.34 -16.66 -6.08
CA HIS A 673 13.66 -17.34 -4.99
C HIS A 673 12.50 -16.47 -4.46
N GLY A 674 11.38 -17.10 -4.10
CA GLY A 674 10.29 -16.44 -3.37
C GLY A 674 10.53 -16.50 -1.86
N GLY A 675 10.08 -15.51 -1.10
CA GLY A 675 10.21 -15.48 0.36
C GLY A 675 8.85 -15.40 1.04
N ALA A 676 8.63 -16.23 2.05
CA ALA A 676 7.48 -16.12 2.95
C ALA A 676 7.99 -16.26 4.38
N ILE A 677 7.58 -15.35 5.25
CA ILE A 677 7.85 -15.36 6.68
C ILE A 677 6.79 -14.50 7.36
N TYR A 678 6.62 -14.62 8.68
CA TYR A 678 5.61 -13.90 9.44
C TYR A 678 5.43 -12.44 9.03
N GLY A 679 4.30 -12.18 8.37
CA GLY A 679 3.87 -10.86 7.93
C GLY A 679 4.53 -10.34 6.66
N PHE A 680 5.32 -11.14 5.94
CA PHE A 680 6.05 -10.68 4.76
C PHE A 680 5.99 -11.69 3.60
N ALA A 681 5.85 -11.13 2.40
CA ALA A 681 5.93 -11.87 1.14
C ALA A 681 6.94 -11.20 0.21
N THR A 682 7.87 -11.97 -0.34
CA THR A 682 8.96 -11.48 -1.17
C THR A 682 9.03 -12.26 -2.48
N GLN A 683 9.46 -11.58 -3.54
CA GLN A 683 9.92 -12.20 -4.77
C GLN A 683 11.24 -11.54 -5.19
N LEU A 684 12.27 -12.36 -5.38
CA LEU A 684 13.48 -11.99 -6.13
C LEU A 684 13.51 -12.85 -7.39
N LYS A 685 13.54 -12.22 -8.56
CA LYS A 685 13.54 -12.93 -9.86
C LYS A 685 14.44 -12.22 -10.86
N ALA A 686 15.21 -12.99 -11.59
CA ALA A 686 16.19 -12.52 -12.55
C ALA A 686 16.18 -13.35 -13.83
N ILE A 687 16.55 -12.73 -14.95
CA ILE A 687 16.75 -13.36 -16.25
C ILE A 687 18.21 -13.06 -16.64
N PRO A 688 19.17 -13.93 -16.27
CA PRO A 688 20.60 -13.66 -16.41
C PRO A 688 21.03 -13.32 -17.84
N GLU A 689 20.52 -14.04 -18.84
CA GLU A 689 20.84 -13.84 -20.25
C GLU A 689 20.43 -12.45 -20.74
N SER A 690 19.28 -11.96 -20.27
CA SER A 690 18.81 -10.60 -20.53
C SER A 690 19.34 -9.57 -19.54
N LYS A 691 20.03 -9.97 -18.47
CA LYS A 691 20.45 -9.11 -17.36
C LYS A 691 19.32 -8.25 -16.76
N LEU A 692 18.13 -8.82 -16.67
CA LEU A 692 16.94 -8.14 -16.12
C LEU A 692 16.57 -8.75 -14.77
N GLY A 693 16.34 -7.92 -13.75
CA GLY A 693 16.05 -8.39 -12.41
C GLY A 693 15.03 -7.53 -11.69
N VAL A 694 14.26 -8.15 -10.80
CA VAL A 694 13.28 -7.47 -9.94
C VAL A 694 13.33 -8.08 -8.55
N ALA A 695 13.36 -7.21 -7.54
CA ALA A 695 13.16 -7.55 -6.14
C ALA A 695 11.94 -6.79 -5.61
N ALA A 696 10.97 -7.50 -5.03
CA ALA A 696 9.76 -6.90 -4.50
C ALA A 696 9.36 -7.55 -3.17
N VAL A 697 8.85 -6.76 -2.23
CA VAL A 697 8.46 -7.20 -0.89
C VAL A 697 7.16 -6.51 -0.45
N ALA A 698 6.25 -7.25 0.18
CA ALA A 698 5.06 -6.73 0.84
C ALA A 698 5.07 -7.06 2.35
N SER A 699 4.52 -6.20 3.19
CA SER A 699 4.33 -6.44 4.64
C SER A 699 2.97 -7.05 5.00
N LEU A 700 2.57 -8.07 4.23
CA LEU A 700 1.39 -8.89 4.51
C LEU A 700 1.70 -10.37 4.21
N ASP A 701 1.39 -11.24 5.16
CA ASP A 701 1.57 -12.68 5.00
C ASP A 701 0.65 -13.26 3.91
N GLY A 702 1.10 -14.32 3.23
CA GLY A 702 0.35 -14.96 2.14
C GLY A 702 0.19 -14.12 0.86
N ALA A 703 0.77 -12.92 0.79
CA ALA A 703 0.69 -12.02 -0.39
C ALA A 703 1.61 -12.41 -1.56
N ASN A 704 2.28 -13.57 -1.50
CA ASN A 704 3.28 -14.02 -2.49
C ASN A 704 2.75 -14.04 -3.92
N GLY A 705 1.48 -14.41 -4.13
CA GLY A 705 0.88 -14.40 -5.47
C GLY A 705 0.75 -12.99 -6.04
N VAL A 706 0.45 -11.98 -5.22
CA VAL A 706 0.38 -10.57 -5.62
C VAL A 706 1.78 -10.04 -5.93
N VAL A 707 2.74 -10.26 -5.04
CA VAL A 707 4.14 -9.83 -5.23
C VAL A 707 4.74 -10.44 -6.50
N ARG A 708 4.53 -11.75 -6.72
CA ARG A 708 4.95 -12.44 -7.94
C ARG A 708 4.28 -11.89 -9.19
N ARG A 709 2.97 -11.62 -9.15
CA ARG A 709 2.23 -11.06 -10.29
C ARG A 709 2.78 -9.69 -10.71
N ILE A 710 3.05 -8.81 -9.75
CA ILE A 710 3.65 -7.50 -10.01
C ILE A 710 5.07 -7.66 -10.57
N THR A 711 5.87 -8.56 -9.97
CA THR A 711 7.24 -8.85 -10.40
C THR A 711 7.30 -9.38 -11.83
N ASP A 712 6.44 -10.35 -12.17
CA ASP A 712 6.33 -10.92 -13.51
C ASP A 712 5.87 -9.86 -14.51
N TYR A 713 4.91 -9.01 -14.14
CA TYR A 713 4.49 -7.91 -15.01
C TYR A 713 5.63 -6.91 -15.26
N ALA A 714 6.40 -6.54 -14.23
CA ALA A 714 7.58 -5.68 -14.39
C ALA A 714 8.63 -6.29 -15.32
N LEU A 715 8.97 -7.57 -15.15
CA LEU A 715 9.89 -8.28 -16.05
C LEU A 715 9.39 -8.33 -17.49
N ARG A 716 8.09 -8.57 -17.71
CA ARG A 716 7.53 -8.56 -19.07
C ARG A 716 7.57 -7.19 -19.72
N LEU A 717 7.35 -6.11 -18.96
CA LEU A 717 7.50 -4.75 -19.50
C LEU A 717 8.96 -4.46 -19.90
N LEU A 718 9.93 -4.91 -19.09
CA LEU A 718 11.36 -4.75 -19.40
C LEU A 718 11.77 -5.58 -20.63
N LEU A 719 11.29 -6.82 -20.72
CA LEU A 719 11.50 -7.67 -21.90
C LEU A 719 10.86 -7.06 -23.15
N ALA A 720 9.64 -6.55 -23.04
CA ALA A 720 8.96 -5.89 -24.15
C ALA A 720 9.76 -4.68 -24.64
N LYS A 721 10.24 -3.84 -23.71
CA LYS A 721 11.15 -2.73 -23.99
C LYS A 721 12.42 -3.20 -24.69
N LYS A 722 13.11 -4.20 -24.14
CA LYS A 722 14.39 -4.71 -24.66
C LYS A 722 14.26 -5.32 -26.06
N ASN A 723 13.13 -5.99 -26.32
CA ASN A 723 12.85 -6.63 -27.59
C ASN A 723 12.15 -5.71 -28.61
N GLY A 724 11.81 -4.47 -28.24
CA GLY A 724 11.05 -3.55 -29.10
C GLY A 724 9.63 -4.05 -29.43
N THR A 725 9.02 -4.82 -28.52
CA THR A 725 7.67 -5.39 -28.71
C THR A 725 6.62 -4.63 -27.89
N GLN A 726 5.35 -4.83 -28.23
CA GLN A 726 4.26 -4.17 -27.52
C GLN A 726 4.22 -4.59 -26.05
N PRO A 727 4.21 -3.63 -25.09
CA PRO A 727 4.08 -3.95 -23.67
C PRO A 727 2.77 -4.70 -23.39
N PRO A 728 2.79 -5.77 -22.56
CA PRO A 728 1.56 -6.46 -22.19
C PRO A 728 0.60 -5.55 -21.42
N SER A 729 -0.70 -5.82 -21.52
CA SER A 729 -1.71 -5.17 -20.70
C SER A 729 -1.80 -5.81 -19.31
N TYR A 730 -2.14 -5.01 -18.30
CA TYR A 730 -2.43 -5.51 -16.95
C TYR A 730 -3.93 -5.72 -16.76
N GLN A 731 -4.33 -6.94 -16.42
CA GLN A 731 -5.73 -7.29 -16.20
C GLN A 731 -6.20 -6.85 -14.80
N ARG A 732 -7.12 -5.90 -14.71
CA ARG A 732 -7.73 -5.47 -13.44
C ARG A 732 -9.10 -6.13 -13.28
N SER A 733 -9.40 -6.65 -12.09
CA SER A 733 -10.69 -7.27 -11.78
C SER A 733 -11.61 -6.33 -10.99
N GLU A 734 -12.91 -6.55 -11.12
CA GLU A 734 -13.96 -5.84 -10.37
C GLU A 734 -14.82 -6.81 -9.54
N PRO A 735 -15.45 -6.34 -8.44
CA PRO A 735 -16.35 -7.17 -7.65
C PRO A 735 -17.57 -7.58 -8.47
N LEU A 736 -18.17 -8.73 -8.14
CA LEU A 736 -19.47 -9.13 -8.70
C LEU A 736 -20.60 -8.28 -8.11
N SER A 737 -21.70 -8.12 -8.86
CA SER A 737 -22.94 -7.58 -8.29
C SER A 737 -23.53 -8.55 -7.27
N LEU A 738 -24.23 -8.05 -6.24
CA LEU A 738 -24.87 -8.90 -5.23
C LEU A 738 -25.83 -9.95 -5.84
N PRO A 739 -26.70 -9.61 -6.81
CA PRO A 739 -27.54 -10.61 -7.47
C PRO A 739 -26.71 -11.72 -8.13
N ARG A 740 -25.62 -11.37 -8.82
CA ARG A 740 -24.75 -12.35 -9.48
C ARG A 740 -24.00 -13.23 -8.47
N ALA A 741 -23.52 -12.64 -7.37
CA ALA A 741 -22.87 -13.39 -6.29
C ALA A 741 -23.86 -14.39 -5.65
N ARG A 742 -25.11 -13.98 -5.41
CA ARG A 742 -26.17 -14.86 -4.88
C ARG A 742 -26.54 -15.96 -5.86
N GLU A 743 -26.68 -15.64 -7.14
CA GLU A 743 -26.95 -16.61 -8.21
C GLU A 743 -25.88 -17.70 -8.24
N LEU A 744 -24.60 -17.33 -8.16
CA LEU A 744 -23.48 -18.27 -8.20
C LEU A 744 -23.22 -18.99 -6.86
N SER A 745 -23.83 -18.57 -5.76
CA SER A 745 -23.58 -19.18 -4.44
C SER A 745 -24.17 -20.59 -4.38
N GLY A 746 -23.35 -21.61 -4.10
CA GLY A 746 -23.80 -23.00 -4.09
C GLY A 746 -22.67 -24.02 -3.95
N LEU A 747 -23.04 -25.29 -3.81
CA LEU A 747 -22.13 -26.43 -3.84
C LEU A 747 -22.07 -27.00 -5.26
N TYR A 748 -20.87 -27.16 -5.79
CA TYR A 748 -20.63 -27.68 -7.14
C TYR A 748 -19.73 -28.91 -7.07
N LYS A 749 -19.94 -29.86 -7.97
CA LYS A 749 -19.22 -31.15 -7.99
C LYS A 749 -18.79 -31.55 -9.40
N SER A 750 -17.64 -32.19 -9.51
CA SER A 750 -17.11 -32.83 -10.71
C SER A 750 -16.37 -34.11 -10.32
N GLY A 751 -16.91 -35.28 -10.66
CA GLY A 751 -16.37 -36.56 -10.16
C GLY A 751 -16.30 -36.57 -8.63
N ASP A 752 -15.11 -36.79 -8.07
CA ASP A 752 -14.86 -36.73 -6.61
C ASP A 752 -14.45 -35.34 -6.09
N GLU A 753 -14.26 -34.37 -6.99
CA GLU A 753 -13.94 -33.00 -6.61
C GLU A 753 -15.21 -32.20 -6.30
N SER A 754 -15.16 -31.38 -5.27
CA SER A 754 -16.21 -30.40 -4.99
C SER A 754 -15.63 -29.05 -4.63
N LEU A 755 -16.40 -28.01 -4.93
CA LEU A 755 -16.11 -26.65 -4.53
C LEU A 755 -17.40 -25.97 -4.07
N ARG A 756 -17.27 -24.99 -3.17
CA ARG A 756 -18.40 -24.22 -2.68
C ARG A 756 -18.16 -22.75 -2.95
N LEU A 757 -19.14 -22.08 -3.54
CA LEU A 757 -19.18 -20.62 -3.63
C LEU A 757 -20.11 -20.10 -2.54
N ILE A 758 -19.64 -19.11 -1.77
CA ILE A 758 -20.36 -18.55 -0.63
C ILE A 758 -20.44 -17.03 -0.80
N GLU A 759 -21.65 -16.49 -0.94
CA GLU A 759 -21.87 -15.05 -0.87
C GLU A 759 -21.75 -14.58 0.58
N ARG A 760 -20.92 -13.57 0.83
CA ARG A 760 -20.76 -12.94 2.14
C ARG A 760 -20.51 -11.44 1.97
N GLY A 761 -21.39 -10.63 2.56
CA GLY A 761 -21.23 -9.18 2.58
C GLY A 761 -21.20 -8.56 1.18
N GLY A 762 -21.93 -9.14 0.22
CA GLY A 762 -21.96 -8.71 -1.18
C GLY A 762 -20.75 -9.16 -2.01
N ARG A 763 -19.91 -10.06 -1.49
CA ARG A 763 -18.75 -10.62 -2.19
C ARG A 763 -18.89 -12.13 -2.28
N LEU A 764 -18.40 -12.71 -3.37
CA LEU A 764 -18.44 -14.15 -3.58
C LEU A 764 -17.08 -14.76 -3.22
N TYR A 765 -17.08 -15.80 -2.40
CA TYR A 765 -15.87 -16.51 -2.01
C TYR A 765 -15.92 -17.96 -2.45
N LEU A 766 -14.89 -18.41 -3.15
CA LEU A 766 -14.60 -19.82 -3.30
C LEU A 766 -14.11 -20.36 -1.97
N ARG A 767 -14.73 -21.46 -1.55
CA ARG A 767 -14.26 -22.37 -0.53
C ARG A 767 -13.98 -23.72 -1.19
N ARG A 768 -12.71 -24.07 -1.32
CA ARG A 768 -12.24 -25.41 -1.70
C ARG A 768 -11.37 -25.91 -0.55
N GLY A 769 -11.97 -26.69 0.34
CA GLY A 769 -11.38 -26.91 1.66
C GLY A 769 -11.45 -25.65 2.53
N SER A 770 -10.41 -25.31 3.31
CA SER A 770 -10.39 -24.02 4.03
C SER A 770 -9.92 -22.85 3.15
N HIS A 771 -9.27 -23.09 2.01
CA HIS A 771 -8.81 -22.01 1.13
C HIS A 771 -9.99 -21.14 0.70
N ARG A 772 -9.95 -19.88 1.14
CA ARG A 772 -10.91 -18.85 0.79
C ARG A 772 -10.30 -17.96 -0.28
N ARG A 773 -10.92 -17.91 -1.45
CA ARG A 773 -10.53 -16.99 -2.52
C ARG A 773 -11.70 -16.10 -2.91
N GLU A 774 -11.51 -14.79 -2.96
CA GLU A 774 -12.55 -13.91 -3.52
C GLU A 774 -12.69 -14.15 -5.02
N ILE A 775 -13.91 -14.40 -5.48
CA ILE A 775 -14.25 -14.51 -6.90
C ILE A 775 -14.73 -13.14 -7.38
N ARG A 776 -14.05 -12.65 -8.41
CA ARG A 776 -14.24 -11.35 -9.06
C ARG A 776 -14.45 -11.57 -10.56
N GLN A 777 -14.54 -10.51 -11.34
CA GLN A 777 -14.67 -10.62 -12.80
C GLN A 777 -13.71 -9.72 -13.58
N VAL A 778 -13.38 -10.14 -14.80
CA VAL A 778 -12.75 -9.33 -15.84
C VAL A 778 -13.52 -9.60 -17.13
N ASN A 779 -14.07 -8.55 -17.75
CA ASN A 779 -14.85 -8.65 -19.00
C ASN A 779 -15.93 -9.76 -18.95
N GLY A 780 -16.66 -9.85 -17.83
CA GLY A 780 -17.72 -10.84 -17.60
C GLY A 780 -17.26 -12.27 -17.28
N ARG A 781 -15.97 -12.58 -17.35
CA ARG A 781 -15.42 -13.90 -16.95
C ARG A 781 -15.04 -13.88 -15.48
N LEU A 782 -15.33 -14.96 -14.76
CA LEU A 782 -14.99 -15.07 -13.35
C LEU A 782 -13.49 -15.32 -13.17
N VAL A 783 -12.91 -14.77 -12.11
CA VAL A 783 -11.52 -15.00 -11.75
C VAL A 783 -11.33 -14.94 -10.23
N PRO A 784 -10.59 -15.87 -9.60
CA PRO A 784 -10.15 -15.72 -8.23
C PRO A 784 -9.13 -14.60 -8.14
N ASP A 785 -9.40 -13.56 -7.36
CA ASP A 785 -8.48 -12.42 -7.26
C ASP A 785 -8.53 -11.75 -5.88
N ASP A 786 -7.60 -12.10 -5.01
CA ASP A 786 -7.49 -11.69 -3.61
C ASP A 786 -6.03 -11.57 -3.16
N VAL A 787 -5.76 -11.51 -1.86
CA VAL A 787 -4.39 -11.40 -1.32
C VAL A 787 -3.50 -12.59 -1.69
N HIS A 788 -4.05 -13.78 -1.91
CA HIS A 788 -3.28 -14.92 -2.40
C HIS A 788 -2.88 -14.79 -3.88
N GLY A 789 -3.44 -13.82 -4.59
CA GLY A 789 -3.08 -13.45 -5.96
C GLY A 789 -4.21 -13.62 -6.97
N PHE A 790 -3.84 -13.57 -8.25
CA PHE A 790 -4.73 -13.69 -9.39
C PHE A 790 -4.71 -15.13 -9.94
N GLY A 791 -5.88 -15.76 -10.03
CA GLY A 791 -6.07 -17.13 -10.47
C GLY A 791 -6.41 -17.28 -11.96
N PRO A 792 -6.69 -18.50 -12.43
CA PRO A 792 -7.16 -18.74 -13.79
C PRO A 792 -8.60 -18.24 -13.99
N PHE A 793 -8.97 -17.94 -15.24
CA PHE A 793 -10.34 -17.59 -15.61
C PHE A 793 -11.27 -18.80 -15.57
N TRP A 794 -12.51 -18.56 -15.14
CA TRP A 794 -13.57 -19.56 -15.13
C TRP A 794 -14.69 -19.12 -16.05
N GLU A 795 -15.41 -20.10 -16.57
CA GLU A 795 -16.57 -19.89 -17.43
C GLU A 795 -17.84 -20.32 -16.71
N THR A 796 -18.94 -19.64 -17.02
CA THR A 796 -20.28 -19.96 -16.50
C THR A 796 -21.18 -20.34 -17.67
N PRO A 797 -21.09 -21.57 -18.20
CA PRO A 797 -21.87 -21.99 -19.38
C PRO A 797 -23.39 -22.04 -19.10
N GLY A 798 -23.80 -22.06 -17.83
CA GLY A 798 -25.20 -21.96 -17.41
C GLY A 798 -25.31 -21.50 -15.95
N PRO A 799 -26.53 -21.26 -15.44
CA PRO A 799 -26.76 -20.78 -14.07
C PRO A 799 -26.25 -21.75 -12.99
N ASP A 800 -26.20 -23.04 -13.32
CA ASP A 800 -25.81 -24.14 -12.41
C ASP A 800 -24.50 -24.83 -12.83
N GLN A 801 -23.72 -24.21 -13.71
CA GLN A 801 -22.53 -24.84 -14.30
C GLN A 801 -21.35 -23.89 -14.25
N LEU A 802 -20.19 -24.43 -13.84
CA LEU A 802 -18.90 -23.74 -13.83
C LEU A 802 -17.88 -24.57 -14.60
N THR A 803 -17.03 -23.94 -15.39
CA THR A 803 -15.88 -24.61 -16.02
C THR A 803 -14.59 -24.01 -15.51
N LEU A 804 -13.73 -24.86 -14.93
CA LEU A 804 -12.43 -24.50 -14.37
C LEU A 804 -11.34 -25.35 -15.02
N ASN A 805 -10.40 -24.71 -15.74
CA ASN A 805 -9.31 -25.41 -16.44
C ASN A 805 -9.81 -26.58 -17.32
N GLY A 806 -10.93 -26.38 -18.03
CA GLY A 806 -11.58 -27.41 -18.85
C GLY A 806 -12.40 -28.45 -18.08
N THR A 807 -12.34 -28.47 -16.74
CA THR A 807 -13.16 -29.35 -15.90
C THR A 807 -14.50 -28.69 -15.61
N ARG A 808 -15.60 -29.36 -15.97
CA ARG A 808 -16.96 -28.89 -15.70
C ARG A 808 -17.41 -29.33 -14.31
N PHE A 809 -17.97 -28.40 -13.54
CA PHE A 809 -18.60 -28.61 -12.25
C PHE A 809 -20.09 -28.24 -12.34
N ASP A 810 -20.94 -29.16 -11.92
CA ASP A 810 -22.39 -28.95 -11.88
C ASP A 810 -22.84 -28.68 -10.44
N ARG A 811 -23.77 -27.73 -10.27
CA ARG A 811 -24.37 -27.42 -8.96
C ARG A 811 -25.15 -28.63 -8.48
N ILE A 812 -24.95 -29.00 -7.22
CA ILE A 812 -25.67 -30.08 -6.56
C ILE A 812 -26.48 -29.53 -5.38
N PRO A 813 -27.56 -30.22 -4.95
CA PRO A 813 -28.31 -29.87 -3.76
C PRO A 813 -27.41 -29.83 -2.52
N ASP A 814 -27.54 -28.78 -1.72
CA ASP A 814 -26.76 -28.58 -0.49
C ASP A 814 -27.36 -29.35 0.68
N LYS A 815 -27.17 -30.67 0.67
CA LYS A 815 -27.72 -31.59 1.70
C LYS A 815 -26.95 -31.52 3.01
N LEU A 816 -27.63 -31.82 4.12
CA LEU A 816 -27.04 -31.97 5.45
C LEU A 816 -25.85 -32.96 5.41
N PRO A 817 -24.64 -32.57 5.86
CA PRO A 817 -23.50 -33.46 5.93
C PRO A 817 -23.72 -34.66 6.88
N ALA A 818 -23.10 -35.80 6.56
CA ALA A 818 -23.11 -36.99 7.41
C ALA A 818 -22.48 -36.71 8.79
N GLU A 819 -22.80 -37.54 9.78
CA GLU A 819 -22.12 -37.45 11.07
C GLU A 819 -20.67 -37.89 10.96
N MET A 820 -19.80 -37.13 11.61
CA MET A 820 -18.41 -37.53 11.77
C MET A 820 -18.33 -38.82 12.59
N PRO A 821 -17.44 -39.77 12.22
CA PRO A 821 -17.17 -40.95 13.04
C PRO A 821 -16.80 -40.60 14.48
N ALA A 822 -17.40 -41.29 15.45
CA ALA A 822 -17.20 -41.02 16.88
C ALA A 822 -15.72 -41.09 17.31
N ARG A 823 -14.92 -41.95 16.67
CA ARG A 823 -13.48 -42.11 16.95
C ARG A 823 -12.64 -40.86 16.66
N TRP A 824 -13.12 -39.96 15.80
CA TRP A 824 -12.45 -38.70 15.45
C TRP A 824 -12.84 -37.53 16.36
N ARG A 825 -13.89 -37.68 17.19
CA ARG A 825 -14.38 -36.61 18.07
C ARG A 825 -13.29 -36.03 18.98
N GLY A 826 -12.39 -36.88 19.45
CA GLY A 826 -11.25 -36.48 20.28
C GLY A 826 -10.09 -35.83 19.52
N LEU A 827 -10.11 -35.88 18.19
CA LEU A 827 -9.04 -35.41 17.31
C LEU A 827 -9.35 -34.03 16.72
N VAL A 828 -10.62 -33.75 16.42
CA VAL A 828 -11.08 -32.44 15.94
C VAL A 828 -10.91 -31.38 17.04
N GLY A 829 -10.31 -30.26 16.69
CA GLY A 829 -10.00 -29.18 17.62
C GLY A 829 -8.87 -28.27 17.13
N GLU A 830 -8.43 -27.41 18.03
CA GLU A 830 -7.32 -26.48 17.81
C GLU A 830 -6.08 -26.94 18.58
N TYR A 831 -4.92 -26.79 17.95
CA TYR A 831 -3.62 -27.17 18.50
C TYR A 831 -2.60 -26.05 18.24
N GLY A 832 -1.54 -25.98 19.05
CA GLY A 832 -0.47 -24.99 18.90
C GLY A 832 -0.72 -23.69 19.67
N TRP A 833 -0.17 -22.61 19.13
CA TRP A 833 -0.07 -21.31 19.80
C TRP A 833 -0.92 -20.25 19.11
N ASP A 834 -1.20 -19.12 19.78
CA ASP A 834 -2.05 -18.05 19.24
C ASP A 834 -1.52 -17.44 17.95
N HIS A 835 -0.20 -17.42 17.77
CA HIS A 835 0.46 -16.90 16.57
C HIS A 835 0.54 -17.91 15.41
N ASN A 836 0.19 -19.18 15.64
CA ASN A 836 0.14 -20.20 14.59
C ASN A 836 -0.71 -21.41 15.00
N THR A 837 -2.04 -21.27 14.92
CA THR A 837 -2.98 -22.34 15.29
C THR A 837 -3.08 -23.38 14.18
N LEU A 838 -2.90 -24.66 14.54
CA LEU A 838 -3.24 -25.82 13.72
C LEU A 838 -4.69 -26.23 14.00
N TYR A 839 -5.56 -26.19 12.99
CA TYR A 839 -6.92 -26.71 13.12
C TYR A 839 -6.99 -28.11 12.53
N ILE A 840 -7.51 -29.05 13.32
CA ILE A 840 -7.96 -30.35 12.84
C ILE A 840 -9.48 -30.32 12.76
N LEU A 841 -10.02 -30.54 11.57
CA LEU A 841 -11.45 -30.43 11.33
C LEU A 841 -11.93 -31.52 10.37
N GLU A 842 -13.22 -31.86 10.45
CA GLU A 842 -13.85 -32.82 9.55
C GLU A 842 -14.53 -32.09 8.39
N GLU A 843 -14.30 -32.55 7.16
CA GLU A 843 -15.05 -32.13 5.99
C GLU A 843 -15.29 -33.31 5.05
N GLN A 844 -16.55 -33.57 4.69
CA GLN A 844 -16.96 -34.61 3.74
C GLN A 844 -16.44 -36.01 4.09
N GLY A 845 -16.44 -36.36 5.38
CA GLY A 845 -16.01 -37.68 5.84
C GLY A 845 -14.50 -37.89 5.81
N LYS A 846 -13.71 -36.82 5.77
CA LYS A 846 -12.25 -36.83 5.95
C LYS A 846 -11.82 -35.82 7.00
N LEU A 847 -10.72 -36.10 7.70
CA LEU A 847 -10.05 -35.08 8.49
C LEU A 847 -9.16 -34.22 7.62
N TYR A 848 -9.02 -32.96 8.01
CA TYR A 848 -8.16 -31.98 7.37
C TYR A 848 -7.30 -31.27 8.40
N ALA A 849 -6.07 -30.96 8.01
CA ALA A 849 -5.17 -30.08 8.74
C ALA A 849 -5.15 -28.69 8.07
N LEU A 850 -5.54 -27.64 8.81
CA LEU A 850 -5.28 -26.25 8.45
C LEU A 850 -4.07 -25.76 9.24
N ILE A 851 -2.93 -25.59 8.57
CA ILE A 851 -1.63 -25.27 9.14
C ILE A 851 -1.04 -24.01 8.49
N GLU A 852 -0.29 -23.21 9.26
CA GLU A 852 0.25 -21.90 8.83
C GLU A 852 -0.84 -21.00 8.21
N TRP A 853 -2.01 -21.00 8.84
CA TRP A 853 -3.18 -20.17 8.53
C TRP A 853 -3.88 -20.41 7.17
N PHE A 854 -3.18 -20.94 6.18
CA PHE A 854 -3.68 -21.02 4.81
C PHE A 854 -3.57 -22.41 4.19
N TYR A 855 -2.63 -23.27 4.64
CA TYR A 855 -2.46 -24.57 4.01
C TYR A 855 -3.44 -25.59 4.56
N TYR A 856 -4.27 -26.11 3.67
CA TYR A 856 -5.35 -27.02 3.98
C TYR A 856 -5.11 -28.37 3.33
N TYR A 857 -4.84 -29.39 4.13
CA TYR A 857 -4.46 -30.70 3.63
C TYR A 857 -5.50 -31.76 3.98
N PRO A 858 -6.07 -32.47 3.00
CA PRO A 858 -6.84 -33.68 3.27
C PRO A 858 -5.91 -34.73 3.88
N LEU A 859 -6.34 -35.31 5.00
CA LEU A 859 -5.59 -36.34 5.69
C LEU A 859 -6.12 -37.72 5.31
N THR A 860 -5.21 -38.67 5.13
CA THR A 860 -5.55 -40.09 4.93
C THR A 860 -5.28 -40.85 6.23
N GLU A 861 -6.30 -41.48 6.79
CA GLU A 861 -6.18 -42.29 8.01
C GLU A 861 -5.28 -43.50 7.75
N ILE A 862 -4.20 -43.65 8.53
CA ILE A 862 -3.33 -44.84 8.53
C ILE A 862 -3.71 -45.74 9.71
N SER A 863 -3.97 -45.14 10.87
CA SER A 863 -4.44 -45.81 12.09
C SER A 863 -5.21 -44.81 12.97
N ASP A 864 -5.74 -45.25 14.12
CA ASP A 864 -6.55 -44.43 15.04
C ASP A 864 -5.92 -43.09 15.48
N SER A 865 -4.59 -42.98 15.44
CA SER A 865 -3.85 -41.78 15.84
C SER A 865 -2.85 -41.30 14.78
N VAL A 866 -2.76 -41.94 13.62
CA VAL A 866 -1.75 -41.60 12.60
C VAL A 866 -2.43 -41.33 11.27
N PHE A 867 -2.13 -40.18 10.69
CA PHE A 867 -2.67 -39.73 9.42
C PHE A 867 -1.55 -39.31 8.48
N ALA A 868 -1.67 -39.62 7.19
CA ALA A 868 -0.75 -39.14 6.16
C ALA A 868 -1.21 -37.79 5.62
N PHE A 869 -0.26 -36.87 5.44
CA PHE A 869 -0.43 -35.75 4.52
C PHE A 869 -0.50 -36.26 3.06
N PRO A 870 -1.13 -35.51 2.14
CA PRO A 870 -1.20 -35.91 0.73
C PRO A 870 0.18 -35.85 0.06
N ASP A 871 0.36 -36.50 -1.10
CA ASP A 871 1.62 -36.48 -1.86
C ASP A 871 1.84 -35.15 -2.64
N PHE A 872 1.32 -34.03 -2.13
CA PHE A 872 1.51 -32.69 -2.67
C PHE A 872 1.63 -31.64 -1.56
N GLY A 873 2.10 -30.44 -1.90
CA GLY A 873 2.27 -29.34 -0.96
C GLY A 873 3.53 -29.47 -0.11
N LEU A 874 3.61 -28.72 0.99
CA LEU A 874 4.85 -28.56 1.77
C LEU A 874 5.17 -29.78 2.65
N TYR A 875 4.15 -30.54 3.04
CA TYR A 875 4.23 -31.65 4.01
C TYR A 875 4.16 -33.04 3.35
N HIS A 876 4.34 -33.12 2.03
CA HIS A 876 4.22 -34.38 1.30
C HIS A 876 5.21 -35.45 1.79
N GLY A 877 4.69 -36.66 2.02
CA GLY A 877 5.45 -37.79 2.58
C GLY A 877 5.55 -37.79 4.11
N GLU A 878 5.08 -36.75 4.79
CA GLU A 878 5.10 -36.65 6.24
C GLU A 878 3.78 -37.12 6.86
N LYS A 879 3.80 -37.33 8.18
CA LYS A 879 2.65 -37.84 8.95
C LYS A 879 2.23 -36.84 10.03
N LEU A 880 1.01 -37.05 10.50
CA LEU A 880 0.37 -36.34 11.60
C LEU A 880 -0.01 -37.37 12.67
N ASN A 881 0.60 -37.26 13.85
CA ASN A 881 0.51 -38.22 14.94
C ASN A 881 -0.20 -37.59 16.15
N PHE A 882 -1.38 -38.08 16.50
CA PHE A 882 -2.12 -37.61 17.66
C PHE A 882 -1.60 -38.22 18.97
N LEU A 883 -1.23 -37.36 19.91
CA LEU A 883 -0.72 -37.74 21.22
C LEU A 883 -1.91 -37.97 22.17
N ARG A 884 -2.30 -39.24 22.35
CA ARG A 884 -3.31 -39.65 23.33
C ARG A 884 -2.59 -40.14 24.60
N GLY A 885 -2.80 -39.48 25.75
CA GLY A 885 -2.34 -40.05 27.03
C GLY A 885 -3.12 -41.32 27.38
N GLY A 886 -2.59 -42.16 28.27
CA GLY A 886 -3.07 -43.53 28.60
C GLY A 886 -4.44 -43.64 29.28
N GLY A 887 -5.47 -43.01 28.71
CA GLY A 887 -6.86 -43.00 29.18
C GLY A 887 -7.75 -41.92 28.52
N TYR A 888 -7.20 -41.01 27.70
CA TYR A 888 -7.97 -39.90 27.16
C TYR A 888 -8.78 -40.26 25.90
N ARG A 889 -10.07 -39.91 25.91
CA ARG A 889 -10.91 -39.87 24.69
C ARG A 889 -10.54 -38.71 23.75
N GLN A 890 -9.80 -37.70 24.23
CA GLN A 890 -9.35 -36.53 23.47
C GLN A 890 -7.82 -36.52 23.36
N ALA A 891 -7.26 -36.08 22.23
CA ALA A 891 -5.81 -35.95 22.09
C ALA A 891 -5.28 -34.80 22.97
N ALA A 892 -4.16 -35.00 23.67
CA ALA A 892 -3.51 -33.94 24.45
C ALA A 892 -2.67 -33.00 23.56
N GLY A 893 -2.30 -33.47 22.38
CA GLY A 893 -1.56 -32.73 21.38
C GLY A 893 -1.51 -33.50 20.06
N VAL A 894 -0.89 -32.89 19.06
CA VAL A 894 -0.64 -33.51 17.76
C VAL A 894 0.76 -33.16 17.30
N GLU A 895 1.48 -34.14 16.81
CA GLU A 895 2.76 -33.94 16.16
C GLU A 895 2.53 -33.91 14.64
N ALA A 896 2.92 -32.81 13.99
CA ALA A 896 2.94 -32.68 12.55
C ALA A 896 4.37 -32.39 12.12
N ALA A 897 4.93 -33.20 11.20
CA ALA A 897 6.31 -33.02 10.76
C ALA A 897 7.37 -33.07 11.89
N ASN A 898 7.16 -33.89 12.92
CA ASN A 898 7.99 -33.92 14.15
C ASN A 898 7.98 -32.60 14.96
N VAL A 899 7.03 -31.71 14.70
CA VAL A 899 6.75 -30.53 15.52
C VAL A 899 5.51 -30.82 16.36
N THR A 900 5.63 -30.69 17.68
CA THR A 900 4.53 -30.95 18.62
C THR A 900 3.67 -29.69 18.83
N PHE A 901 2.38 -29.80 18.51
CA PHE A 901 1.36 -28.80 18.75
C PHE A 901 0.48 -29.23 19.94
N PRO A 902 0.59 -28.58 21.12
CA PRO A 902 -0.27 -28.89 22.27
C PRO A 902 -1.73 -28.56 21.96
N ARG A 903 -2.69 -29.32 22.49
CA ARG A 903 -4.11 -29.00 22.32
C ARG A 903 -4.47 -27.71 23.05
N ARG A 904 -5.28 -26.88 22.41
CA ARG A 904 -5.77 -25.61 22.95
C ARG A 904 -7.11 -25.81 23.65
N GLU A 905 -7.30 -25.15 24.78
CA GLU A 905 -8.61 -25.02 25.44
C GLU A 905 -9.29 -23.75 24.91
N VAL A 906 -10.30 -23.91 24.05
CA VAL A 906 -10.97 -22.79 23.38
C VAL A 906 -12.48 -22.85 23.57
N GLY A 907 -13.03 -21.77 24.14
CA GLY A 907 -14.46 -21.63 24.37
C GLY A 907 -14.96 -22.53 25.50
N THR A 908 -16.22 -22.97 25.38
CA THR A 908 -16.86 -23.87 26.35
C THR A 908 -17.08 -25.27 25.78
N GLU A 909 -17.16 -26.25 26.67
CA GLU A 909 -17.65 -27.58 26.33
C GLU A 909 -19.11 -27.51 25.84
N ALA A 910 -19.49 -28.45 24.97
CA ALA A 910 -20.82 -28.44 24.39
C ALA A 910 -21.90 -28.59 25.48
N GLY A 911 -22.85 -27.65 25.50
CA GLY A 911 -23.94 -27.62 26.49
C GLY A 911 -23.60 -26.89 27.79
N VAL A 912 -22.36 -26.43 27.97
CA VAL A 912 -21.97 -25.56 29.09
C VAL A 912 -22.09 -24.11 28.63
N THR A 913 -22.77 -23.30 29.44
CA THR A 913 -22.88 -21.86 29.20
C THR A 913 -21.57 -21.17 29.57
N PHE A 914 -21.01 -20.42 28.62
CA PHE A 914 -19.83 -19.58 28.85
C PHE A 914 -20.11 -18.58 29.97
N ARG A 915 -19.12 -18.29 30.82
CA ARG A 915 -19.22 -17.34 31.94
C ARG A 915 -18.02 -16.43 31.96
N ILE A 916 -18.24 -15.14 32.18
CA ILE A 916 -17.15 -14.22 32.53
C ILE A 916 -17.12 -13.98 34.03
N LYS A 917 -16.00 -13.46 34.53
CA LYS A 917 -15.95 -12.84 35.86
C LYS A 917 -16.22 -11.35 35.70
N PRO A 918 -17.38 -10.83 36.17
CA PRO A 918 -17.68 -9.40 36.09
C PRO A 918 -16.66 -8.58 36.88
N ILE A 919 -16.31 -7.38 36.38
CA ILE A 919 -15.36 -6.48 37.06
C ILE A 919 -15.95 -5.84 38.33
N ARG A 920 -17.29 -5.81 38.42
CA ARG A 920 -18.07 -5.32 39.57
C ARG A 920 -19.32 -6.20 39.76
N PRO A 921 -19.92 -6.24 40.96
CA PRO A 921 -21.15 -6.99 41.20
C PRO A 921 -22.28 -6.55 40.25
N VAL A 922 -22.88 -7.50 39.53
CA VAL A 922 -23.89 -7.22 38.48
C VAL A 922 -25.13 -6.53 39.07
N ASN A 923 -25.53 -6.91 40.29
CA ASN A 923 -26.68 -6.32 40.99
C ASN A 923 -26.49 -4.83 41.32
N GLU A 924 -25.27 -4.36 41.58
CA GLU A 924 -24.97 -2.94 41.80
C GLU A 924 -25.02 -2.18 40.47
N LEU A 925 -24.36 -2.71 39.44
CA LEU A 925 -24.35 -2.13 38.11
C LEU A 925 -25.76 -2.02 37.51
N LEU A 926 -26.61 -3.02 37.75
CA LEU A 926 -27.99 -3.02 37.30
C LEU A 926 -28.79 -1.86 37.93
N LYS A 927 -28.62 -1.61 39.23
CA LYS A 927 -29.26 -0.48 39.92
C LYS A 927 -28.80 0.86 39.34
N GLU A 928 -27.51 1.02 39.09
CA GLU A 928 -26.93 2.22 38.47
C GLU A 928 -27.46 2.42 37.05
N ALA A 929 -27.53 1.35 36.24
CA ALA A 929 -27.99 1.42 34.87
C ALA A 929 -29.49 1.76 34.77
N LEU A 930 -30.32 1.25 35.69
CA LEU A 930 -31.75 1.58 35.76
C LEU A 930 -32.01 3.06 36.09
N GLN A 931 -31.09 3.71 36.81
CA GLN A 931 -31.15 5.15 37.11
C GLN A 931 -30.55 6.02 36.01
N ALA A 932 -29.87 5.43 35.04
CA ALA A 932 -29.22 6.14 33.94
C ALA A 932 -30.16 6.36 32.76
N THR A 933 -29.91 7.44 32.01
CA THR A 933 -30.71 7.78 30.81
C THR A 933 -29.97 7.35 29.55
N PRO A 934 -30.65 6.73 28.56
CA PRO A 934 -30.04 6.43 27.27
C PRO A 934 -29.56 7.70 26.55
N PRO A 935 -28.59 7.60 25.63
CA PRO A 935 -28.13 8.73 24.84
C PRO A 935 -29.28 9.33 24.02
N LYS A 936 -29.37 10.66 23.98
CA LYS A 936 -30.39 11.37 23.19
C LYS A 936 -30.04 11.29 21.71
N GLU A 937 -31.01 10.91 20.89
CA GLU A 937 -30.88 10.91 19.44
C GLU A 937 -31.91 11.82 18.79
N ASN A 938 -31.48 12.55 17.75
CA ASN A 938 -32.36 13.31 16.88
C ASN A 938 -32.25 12.73 15.47
N GLY A 939 -33.38 12.45 14.83
CA GLY A 939 -33.42 11.92 13.46
C GLY A 939 -34.83 11.62 13.00
N PRO A 940 -35.05 11.43 11.68
CA PRO A 940 -36.35 11.05 11.12
C PRO A 940 -36.65 9.57 11.41
N PHE A 941 -37.00 9.27 12.66
CA PHE A 941 -37.29 7.92 13.09
C PHE A 941 -38.70 7.45 12.68
N LEU A 942 -38.80 6.17 12.36
CA LEU A 942 -40.07 5.46 12.23
C LEU A 942 -40.74 5.33 13.59
N ARG A 943 -42.07 5.22 13.59
CA ARG A 943 -42.83 4.89 14.79
C ARG A 943 -42.42 3.50 15.30
N THR A 944 -42.07 3.43 16.59
CA THR A 944 -41.82 2.17 17.29
C THR A 944 -43.10 1.34 17.40
N ASP A 945 -43.00 0.07 17.03
CA ASP A 945 -44.08 -0.93 17.03
C ASP A 945 -43.45 -2.29 17.38
N LEU A 946 -43.12 -2.44 18.67
CA LEU A 946 -42.57 -3.68 19.21
C LEU A 946 -43.70 -4.70 19.37
N VAL A 947 -43.51 -5.89 18.80
CA VAL A 947 -44.45 -7.00 18.91
C VAL A 947 -43.75 -8.23 19.44
N ASP A 948 -44.48 -9.04 20.19
CA ASP A 948 -44.03 -10.37 20.58
C ASP A 948 -44.01 -11.30 19.37
N VAL A 949 -42.85 -11.87 19.09
CA VAL A 949 -42.64 -12.76 17.95
C VAL A 949 -43.54 -14.00 18.03
N GLN A 950 -43.81 -14.56 19.22
CA GLN A 950 -44.65 -15.75 19.35
C GLN A 950 -46.12 -15.49 19.04
N LYS A 951 -46.61 -14.24 19.17
CA LYS A 951 -47.96 -13.88 18.73
C LYS A 951 -48.13 -13.88 17.22
N LEU A 952 -47.01 -13.76 16.47
CA LEU A 952 -47.04 -13.84 15.01
C LEU A 952 -46.96 -15.29 14.53
N ASP A 953 -46.31 -16.17 15.30
CA ASP A 953 -46.18 -17.60 15.05
C ASP A 953 -45.74 -18.35 16.33
N GLU A 954 -46.66 -19.08 16.97
CA GLU A 954 -46.42 -19.77 18.25
C GLU A 954 -45.42 -20.94 18.15
N SER A 955 -45.10 -21.39 16.93
CA SER A 955 -44.13 -22.48 16.71
C SER A 955 -42.67 -22.04 16.77
N ILE A 956 -42.42 -20.72 16.84
CA ILE A 956 -41.10 -20.16 17.17
C ILE A 956 -40.82 -20.44 18.65
N LYS A 957 -39.69 -21.09 18.92
CA LYS A 957 -39.27 -21.40 20.29
C LYS A 957 -38.47 -20.26 20.89
N LEU A 958 -38.58 -20.11 22.19
CA LEU A 958 -37.78 -19.17 22.97
C LEU A 958 -36.88 -19.92 23.95
N ASP A 959 -35.67 -19.42 24.11
CA ASP A 959 -34.72 -19.78 25.16
C ASP A 959 -34.03 -18.47 25.55
N ILE A 960 -34.81 -17.56 26.15
CA ILE A 960 -34.38 -16.18 26.44
C ILE A 960 -33.36 -16.19 27.58
N ARG A 961 -32.08 -16.15 27.21
CA ARG A 961 -30.96 -16.43 28.14
C ARG A 961 -30.84 -15.42 29.26
N TYR A 962 -31.29 -14.20 29.03
CA TYR A 962 -31.25 -13.12 30.02
C TYR A 962 -32.49 -13.06 30.92
N ALA A 963 -33.47 -13.96 30.73
CA ALA A 963 -34.58 -14.16 31.67
C ALA A 963 -34.27 -15.20 32.77
N SER A 964 -33.12 -15.87 32.69
CA SER A 964 -32.60 -16.77 33.72
C SER A 964 -31.16 -16.40 34.08
N ASP A 965 -30.54 -17.10 35.03
CA ASP A 965 -29.11 -16.98 35.30
C ASP A 965 -28.26 -17.75 34.27
N ASN A 966 -28.84 -18.36 33.24
CA ASN A 966 -28.15 -19.20 32.27
C ASN A 966 -27.57 -18.40 31.08
N ASN A 967 -26.73 -17.41 31.37
CA ASN A 967 -26.07 -16.51 30.40
C ASN A 967 -24.63 -16.17 30.82
N PHE A 968 -23.88 -15.40 30.04
CA PHE A 968 -22.47 -15.11 30.36
C PHE A 968 -22.22 -14.35 31.66
N MET A 969 -23.22 -13.67 32.22
CA MET A 969 -23.12 -12.89 33.46
C MET A 969 -23.56 -13.63 34.72
N GLY A 970 -24.37 -14.69 34.61
CA GLY A 970 -24.89 -15.37 35.81
C GLY A 970 -25.88 -14.56 36.60
N SER A 971 -26.71 -13.79 35.91
CA SER A 971 -27.73 -12.95 36.53
C SER A 971 -28.95 -12.84 35.63
N VAL A 972 -30.11 -12.60 36.25
CA VAL A 972 -31.39 -12.38 35.56
C VAL A 972 -31.54 -10.89 35.23
N PHE A 973 -31.86 -10.57 33.98
CA PHE A 973 -32.05 -9.19 33.49
C PHE A 973 -33.48 -8.92 33.00
N TYR A 974 -34.18 -9.94 32.51
CA TYR A 974 -35.59 -9.85 32.11
C TYR A 974 -36.46 -10.62 33.10
N ARG A 975 -37.68 -10.15 33.39
CA ARG A 975 -38.62 -10.90 34.26
C ARG A 975 -39.59 -11.79 33.48
N GLN A 976 -39.61 -11.66 32.15
CA GLN A 976 -40.48 -12.41 31.25
C GLN A 976 -39.65 -13.09 30.17
N GLU A 977 -39.98 -14.34 29.85
CA GLU A 977 -39.37 -15.13 28.77
C GLU A 977 -40.03 -14.81 27.42
N ARG A 978 -39.97 -13.55 26.98
CA ARG A 978 -40.59 -13.08 25.74
C ARG A 978 -39.55 -12.51 24.77
N ALA A 979 -39.86 -12.51 23.47
CA ALA A 979 -39.02 -11.90 22.45
C ALA A 979 -39.77 -10.80 21.71
N PHE A 980 -39.41 -9.54 21.96
CA PHE A 980 -40.00 -8.40 21.26
C PHE A 980 -39.11 -7.93 20.11
N MET A 981 -39.71 -7.57 18.98
CA MET A 981 -39.01 -6.97 17.83
C MET A 981 -39.90 -5.94 17.15
N GLN A 982 -39.32 -5.01 16.39
CA GLN A 982 -40.12 -4.15 15.51
C GLN A 982 -40.90 -5.04 14.54
N ARG A 983 -42.20 -4.76 14.33
CA ARG A 983 -43.11 -5.62 13.53
C ARG A 983 -42.51 -6.09 12.20
N ARG A 984 -41.88 -5.20 11.44
CA ARG A 984 -41.25 -5.53 10.15
C ARG A 984 -40.11 -6.56 10.30
N ALA A 985 -39.29 -6.42 11.34
CA ALA A 985 -38.22 -7.36 11.62
C ALA A 985 -38.79 -8.69 12.14
N ALA A 986 -39.81 -8.65 12.99
CA ALA A 986 -40.51 -9.84 13.51
C ALA A 986 -41.16 -10.67 12.39
N GLU A 987 -41.85 -10.01 11.44
CA GLU A 987 -42.44 -10.65 10.27
C GLU A 987 -41.38 -11.27 9.34
N ALA A 988 -40.21 -10.64 9.22
CA ALA A 988 -39.09 -11.19 8.47
C ALA A 988 -38.53 -12.46 9.14
N VAL A 989 -38.37 -12.48 10.47
CA VAL A 989 -37.99 -13.70 11.22
C VAL A 989 -39.04 -14.80 11.04
N ARG A 990 -40.33 -14.47 11.11
CA ARG A 990 -41.43 -15.44 10.86
C ARG A 990 -41.33 -16.04 9.45
N LYS A 991 -41.03 -15.23 8.43
CA LYS A 991 -40.83 -15.72 7.07
C LYS A 991 -39.69 -16.74 7.01
N VAL A 992 -38.54 -16.40 7.61
CA VAL A 992 -37.38 -17.32 7.70
C VAL A 992 -37.74 -18.61 8.42
N HIS A 993 -38.48 -18.52 9.53
CA HIS A 993 -38.93 -19.67 10.31
C HIS A 993 -39.73 -20.66 9.45
N ARG A 994 -40.69 -20.15 8.67
CA ARG A 994 -41.54 -20.98 7.79
C ARG A 994 -40.77 -21.59 6.63
N GLU A 995 -39.81 -20.86 6.06
CA GLU A 995 -38.96 -21.38 4.99
C GLU A 995 -38.06 -22.52 5.48
N LEU A 996 -37.46 -22.37 6.67
CA LEU A 996 -36.62 -23.41 7.31
C LEU A 996 -37.41 -24.67 7.68
N ALA A 997 -38.71 -24.56 7.94
CA ALA A 997 -39.54 -25.70 8.30
C ALA A 997 -39.56 -26.78 7.20
N SER A 998 -39.50 -26.36 5.93
CA SER A 998 -39.41 -27.28 4.78
C SER A 998 -38.11 -28.12 4.77
N LEU A 999 -37.09 -27.69 5.51
CA LEU A 999 -35.81 -28.38 5.67
C LEU A 999 -35.71 -29.17 6.99
N GLY A 1000 -36.79 -29.22 7.78
CA GLY A 1000 -36.82 -29.91 9.07
C GLY A 1000 -36.30 -29.08 10.25
N TYR A 1001 -36.14 -27.76 10.09
CA TYR A 1001 -35.61 -26.86 11.12
C TYR A 1001 -36.62 -25.77 11.50
N GLY A 1002 -36.62 -25.39 12.79
CA GLY A 1002 -37.28 -24.19 13.29
C GLY A 1002 -36.27 -23.20 13.88
N ILE A 1003 -36.76 -22.04 14.33
CA ILE A 1003 -35.96 -20.97 14.95
C ILE A 1003 -36.14 -21.03 16.46
N LEU A 1004 -35.03 -20.95 17.19
CA LEU A 1004 -34.97 -20.76 18.63
C LEU A 1004 -34.32 -19.40 18.92
N ILE A 1005 -35.04 -18.49 19.57
CA ILE A 1005 -34.54 -17.14 19.89
C ILE A 1005 -33.91 -17.11 21.28
N HIS A 1006 -32.69 -16.57 21.38
CA HIS A 1006 -31.95 -16.36 22.62
C HIS A 1006 -32.06 -14.94 23.17
N ASP A 1007 -32.11 -13.94 22.29
CA ASP A 1007 -32.36 -12.54 22.63
C ASP A 1007 -32.92 -11.76 21.44
N ALA A 1008 -33.65 -10.68 21.70
CA ALA A 1008 -34.26 -9.84 20.67
C ALA A 1008 -34.17 -8.37 21.07
N TYR A 1009 -35.28 -7.68 21.33
CA TYR A 1009 -35.22 -6.37 21.96
C TYR A 1009 -34.56 -6.46 23.34
N ARG A 1010 -33.47 -5.71 23.53
CA ARG A 1010 -32.74 -5.58 24.80
C ARG A 1010 -32.91 -4.14 25.29
N PRO A 1011 -33.44 -3.86 26.49
CA PRO A 1011 -33.48 -2.50 27.02
C PRO A 1011 -32.07 -1.90 27.16
N TRP A 1012 -31.90 -0.60 26.91
CA TRP A 1012 -30.59 0.05 26.96
C TRP A 1012 -29.84 -0.12 28.29
N TYR A 1013 -30.53 -0.11 29.43
CA TYR A 1013 -29.90 -0.31 30.74
C TYR A 1013 -29.21 -1.68 30.86
N VAL A 1014 -29.71 -2.72 30.18
CA VAL A 1014 -29.08 -4.04 30.14
C VAL A 1014 -27.79 -3.98 29.34
N THR A 1015 -27.80 -3.33 28.16
CA THR A 1015 -26.56 -3.07 27.38
C THR A 1015 -25.53 -2.30 28.20
N LYS A 1016 -25.94 -1.28 28.94
CA LYS A 1016 -25.06 -0.53 29.85
C LYS A 1016 -24.47 -1.43 30.93
N THR A 1017 -25.30 -2.27 31.55
CA THR A 1017 -24.85 -3.22 32.57
C THR A 1017 -23.84 -4.21 31.98
N PHE A 1018 -24.09 -4.74 30.77
CA PHE A 1018 -23.15 -5.63 30.08
C PHE A 1018 -21.80 -4.96 29.85
N TRP A 1019 -21.80 -3.73 29.35
CA TRP A 1019 -20.58 -2.97 29.10
C TRP A 1019 -19.78 -2.65 30.36
N ASP A 1020 -20.47 -2.29 31.45
CA ASP A 1020 -19.83 -1.91 32.71
C ASP A 1020 -19.33 -3.12 33.51
N ALA A 1021 -19.92 -4.31 33.34
CA ALA A 1021 -19.45 -5.53 33.98
C ALA A 1021 -18.34 -6.26 33.19
N THR A 1022 -18.26 -6.08 31.87
CA THR A 1022 -17.34 -6.86 31.02
C THR A 1022 -15.91 -6.31 31.08
N PRO A 1023 -14.89 -7.17 31.30
CA PRO A 1023 -13.47 -6.79 31.22
C PRO A 1023 -13.11 -6.15 29.89
N GLY A 1024 -12.17 -5.19 29.90
CA GLY A 1024 -11.77 -4.43 28.71
C GLY A 1024 -11.37 -5.29 27.50
N SER A 1025 -10.69 -6.41 27.72
CA SER A 1025 -10.25 -7.34 26.67
C SER A 1025 -11.38 -8.13 26.00
N MET A 1026 -12.60 -8.10 26.56
CA MET A 1026 -13.75 -8.86 26.07
C MET A 1026 -14.87 -7.95 25.54
N LYS A 1027 -14.62 -6.64 25.43
CA LYS A 1027 -15.65 -5.67 25.02
C LYS A 1027 -16.05 -5.74 23.55
N ASP A 1028 -15.38 -6.55 22.74
CA ASP A 1028 -15.76 -6.79 21.34
C ASP A 1028 -17.11 -7.55 21.22
N PHE A 1029 -17.52 -8.27 22.26
CA PHE A 1029 -18.79 -9.02 22.32
C PHE A 1029 -19.92 -8.28 23.03
N VAL A 1030 -19.71 -7.02 23.45
CA VAL A 1030 -20.75 -6.22 24.11
C VAL A 1030 -20.81 -4.81 23.53
N ALA A 1031 -22.01 -4.35 23.20
CA ALA A 1031 -22.19 -3.05 22.58
C ALA A 1031 -21.87 -1.89 23.55
N ASN A 1032 -21.19 -0.86 23.04
CA ASN A 1032 -20.92 0.36 23.79
C ASN A 1032 -22.22 1.16 24.00
N PRO A 1033 -22.67 1.39 25.25
CA PRO A 1033 -23.95 2.00 25.55
C PRO A 1033 -24.04 3.47 25.10
N THR A 1034 -22.92 4.17 24.93
CA THR A 1034 -22.90 5.56 24.44
C THR A 1034 -23.46 5.69 23.03
N ASN A 1035 -23.39 4.62 22.23
CA ASN A 1035 -23.92 4.57 20.86
C ASN A 1035 -25.27 3.84 20.78
N GLY A 1036 -25.74 3.27 21.90
CA GLY A 1036 -26.78 2.24 21.92
C GLY A 1036 -26.40 0.96 21.18
N SER A 1037 -27.35 0.03 21.07
CA SER A 1037 -27.24 -1.23 20.34
C SER A 1037 -28.43 -1.39 19.38
N ARG A 1038 -28.27 -2.24 18.35
CA ARG A 1038 -29.38 -2.60 17.46
C ARG A 1038 -30.47 -3.37 18.20
N HIS A 1039 -30.12 -4.13 19.24
CA HIS A 1039 -31.09 -4.73 20.15
C HIS A 1039 -31.94 -3.67 20.86
N ASN A 1040 -31.35 -2.52 21.25
CA ASN A 1040 -32.11 -1.43 21.91
C ASN A 1040 -33.14 -0.78 20.99
N ARG A 1041 -33.08 -1.05 19.69
CA ARG A 1041 -34.01 -0.52 18.67
C ARG A 1041 -35.08 -1.54 18.28
N GLY A 1042 -35.03 -2.77 18.83
CA GLY A 1042 -35.90 -3.88 18.45
C GLY A 1042 -35.62 -4.43 17.04
N CYS A 1043 -34.43 -4.17 16.50
CA CYS A 1043 -34.04 -4.53 15.12
C CYS A 1043 -32.88 -5.51 15.06
N ALA A 1044 -32.52 -6.16 16.17
CA ALA A 1044 -31.57 -7.26 16.22
C ALA A 1044 -32.20 -8.48 16.88
N VAL A 1045 -31.71 -9.65 16.49
CA VAL A 1045 -32.11 -10.93 17.08
C VAL A 1045 -30.91 -11.87 17.15
N ASP A 1046 -30.77 -12.51 18.31
CA ASP A 1046 -29.83 -13.57 18.58
C ASP A 1046 -30.59 -14.90 18.53
N LEU A 1047 -30.23 -15.79 17.63
CA LEU A 1047 -30.98 -17.02 17.42
C LEU A 1047 -30.13 -18.20 16.93
N THR A 1048 -30.70 -19.40 17.07
CA THR A 1048 -30.16 -20.65 16.53
C THR A 1048 -31.27 -21.46 15.84
N LEU A 1049 -30.87 -22.58 15.23
CA LEU A 1049 -31.78 -23.56 14.66
C LEU A 1049 -32.15 -24.60 15.72
N TYR A 1050 -33.36 -25.16 15.63
CA TYR A 1050 -33.73 -26.41 16.32
C TYR A 1050 -34.29 -27.42 15.34
N HIS A 1051 -34.11 -28.71 15.63
CA HIS A 1051 -34.66 -29.80 14.81
C HIS A 1051 -36.15 -29.97 15.08
N LEU A 1052 -37.02 -29.88 14.07
CA LEU A 1052 -38.47 -30.02 14.25
C LEU A 1052 -38.85 -31.38 14.84
N HIS A 1053 -38.19 -32.46 14.42
CA HIS A 1053 -38.52 -33.82 14.84
C HIS A 1053 -38.15 -34.14 16.32
N SER A 1054 -37.11 -33.50 16.86
CA SER A 1054 -36.66 -33.77 18.24
C SER A 1054 -36.89 -32.61 19.20
N GLY A 1055 -37.19 -31.43 18.66
CA GLY A 1055 -37.32 -30.19 19.41
C GLY A 1055 -36.01 -29.64 19.98
N LYS A 1056 -34.86 -30.32 19.76
CA LYS A 1056 -33.55 -29.95 20.32
C LYS A 1056 -32.83 -28.91 19.46
N PRO A 1057 -32.05 -27.99 20.07
CA PRO A 1057 -31.19 -27.08 19.32
C PRO A 1057 -30.22 -27.85 18.41
N ALA A 1058 -30.01 -27.33 17.20
CA ALA A 1058 -29.00 -27.84 16.29
C ALA A 1058 -27.62 -27.47 16.82
N GLN A 1059 -26.67 -28.41 16.74
CA GLN A 1059 -25.30 -28.15 17.20
C GLN A 1059 -24.59 -27.17 16.26
N MET A 1060 -23.95 -26.17 16.84
CA MET A 1060 -23.24 -25.08 16.16
C MET A 1060 -21.75 -25.10 16.51
N VAL A 1061 -20.94 -24.30 15.83
CA VAL A 1061 -19.47 -24.26 16.02
C VAL A 1061 -19.04 -23.74 17.40
N ALA A 1062 -19.90 -22.95 18.05
CA ALA A 1062 -19.74 -22.42 19.40
C ALA A 1062 -21.09 -22.41 20.12
N GLY A 1063 -21.07 -22.31 21.46
CA GLY A 1063 -22.27 -21.98 22.23
C GLY A 1063 -22.72 -20.53 22.00
N TYR A 1064 -23.99 -20.24 22.32
CA TYR A 1064 -24.47 -18.85 22.41
C TYR A 1064 -23.73 -18.11 23.54
N ASP A 1065 -23.47 -16.82 23.35
CA ASP A 1065 -22.76 -15.95 24.31
C ASP A 1065 -21.33 -16.41 24.67
N GLU A 1066 -20.71 -17.24 23.83
CA GLU A 1066 -19.31 -17.63 24.02
C GLU A 1066 -18.36 -16.51 23.57
N PHE A 1067 -17.45 -16.03 24.43
CA PHE A 1067 -16.49 -14.98 24.04
C PHE A 1067 -15.18 -15.60 23.55
N SER A 1068 -15.27 -16.36 22.46
CA SER A 1068 -14.13 -17.03 21.84
C SER A 1068 -14.09 -16.81 20.33
N GLN A 1069 -12.99 -17.21 19.70
CA GLN A 1069 -12.85 -17.15 18.24
C GLN A 1069 -13.87 -18.04 17.52
N ARG A 1070 -14.41 -19.07 18.18
CA ARG A 1070 -15.43 -19.98 17.62
C ARG A 1070 -16.74 -19.26 17.32
N SER A 1071 -17.00 -18.15 18.00
CA SER A 1071 -18.22 -17.35 17.86
C SER A 1071 -18.28 -16.57 16.55
N PHE A 1072 -17.15 -16.42 15.86
CA PHE A 1072 -17.10 -15.63 14.65
C PHE A 1072 -17.88 -16.31 13.50
N PRO A 1073 -18.64 -15.54 12.70
CA PRO A 1073 -19.39 -16.04 11.55
C PRO A 1073 -18.56 -16.88 10.58
N ALA A 1074 -17.28 -16.55 10.41
CA ALA A 1074 -16.41 -17.19 9.45
C ALA A 1074 -15.47 -18.24 10.06
N TYR A 1075 -15.57 -18.55 11.36
CA TYR A 1075 -14.70 -19.51 12.05
C TYR A 1075 -14.56 -20.82 11.26
N PRO A 1076 -13.33 -21.31 11.00
CA PRO A 1076 -13.08 -22.45 10.12
C PRO A 1076 -13.26 -23.81 10.79
N GLY A 1077 -13.10 -23.91 12.12
CA GLY A 1077 -13.07 -25.19 12.84
C GLY A 1077 -14.42 -25.91 12.99
N GLY A 1078 -14.45 -26.92 13.85
CA GLY A 1078 -15.63 -27.78 14.09
C GLY A 1078 -15.83 -28.88 13.05
N THR A 1079 -17.03 -29.45 13.01
CA THR A 1079 -17.48 -30.47 12.04
C THR A 1079 -18.13 -29.82 10.80
N ALA A 1080 -18.21 -30.57 9.70
CA ALA A 1080 -18.92 -30.11 8.51
C ALA A 1080 -20.38 -29.75 8.80
N ARG A 1081 -21.03 -30.53 9.67
CA ARG A 1081 -22.43 -30.35 10.06
C ARG A 1081 -22.66 -29.06 10.86
N GLU A 1082 -21.82 -28.78 11.87
CA GLU A 1082 -21.91 -27.53 12.65
C GLU A 1082 -21.73 -26.29 11.76
N ARG A 1083 -20.75 -26.33 10.86
CA ARG A 1083 -20.55 -25.25 9.88
C ARG A 1083 -21.73 -25.15 8.92
N TRP A 1084 -22.32 -26.27 8.50
CA TRP A 1084 -23.49 -26.27 7.63
C TRP A 1084 -24.71 -25.64 8.30
N HIS A 1085 -25.02 -25.97 9.57
CA HIS A 1085 -26.12 -25.34 10.31
C HIS A 1085 -25.93 -23.81 10.42
N ARG A 1086 -24.71 -23.37 10.73
CA ARG A 1086 -24.38 -21.93 10.81
C ARG A 1086 -24.60 -21.22 9.47
N GLU A 1087 -24.12 -21.81 8.36
CA GLU A 1087 -24.28 -21.21 7.04
C GLU A 1087 -25.74 -21.26 6.56
N LEU A 1088 -26.48 -22.33 6.87
CA LEU A 1088 -27.91 -22.46 6.59
C LEU A 1088 -28.68 -21.31 7.26
N LEU A 1089 -28.49 -21.14 8.56
CA LEU A 1089 -29.14 -20.09 9.32
C LEU A 1089 -28.84 -18.71 8.74
N ARG A 1090 -27.56 -18.42 8.49
CA ARG A 1090 -27.14 -17.15 7.89
C ARG A 1090 -27.80 -16.93 6.54
N HIS A 1091 -27.79 -17.92 5.66
CA HIS A 1091 -28.33 -17.80 4.30
C HIS A 1091 -29.77 -17.30 4.33
N TYR A 1092 -30.64 -17.98 5.09
CA TYR A 1092 -32.05 -17.62 5.14
C TYR A 1092 -32.29 -16.27 5.82
N MET A 1093 -31.56 -15.95 6.90
CA MET A 1093 -31.65 -14.64 7.54
C MET A 1093 -31.26 -13.51 6.55
N GLN A 1094 -30.21 -13.69 5.76
CA GLN A 1094 -29.78 -12.69 4.78
C GLN A 1094 -30.73 -12.54 3.58
N GLN A 1095 -31.45 -13.59 3.19
CA GLN A 1095 -32.53 -13.49 2.20
C GLN A 1095 -33.73 -12.68 2.74
N ALA A 1096 -33.89 -12.62 4.05
CA ALA A 1096 -34.91 -11.83 4.73
C ALA A 1096 -34.40 -10.45 5.21
N ASP A 1097 -33.43 -9.87 4.51
CA ASP A 1097 -32.92 -8.52 4.75
C ASP A 1097 -32.20 -8.30 6.09
N PHE A 1098 -31.69 -9.38 6.70
CA PHE A 1098 -30.77 -9.27 7.83
C PHE A 1098 -29.30 -9.25 7.39
N THR A 1099 -28.44 -8.65 8.21
CA THR A 1099 -26.99 -8.72 8.11
C THR A 1099 -26.42 -9.35 9.37
N ILE A 1100 -25.54 -10.34 9.22
CA ILE A 1100 -24.84 -10.97 10.35
C ILE A 1100 -23.86 -9.98 10.99
N TYR A 1101 -23.79 -9.95 12.32
CA TYR A 1101 -22.75 -9.20 13.03
C TYR A 1101 -21.38 -9.87 12.90
N GLU A 1102 -20.31 -9.09 12.76
CA GLU A 1102 -19.01 -9.60 12.34
C GLU A 1102 -18.30 -10.50 13.37
N PHE A 1103 -18.70 -10.43 14.64
CA PHE A 1103 -18.12 -11.18 15.75
C PHE A 1103 -18.96 -12.37 16.23
N GLU A 1104 -20.25 -12.43 15.87
CA GLU A 1104 -21.22 -13.36 16.45
C GLU A 1104 -22.02 -14.07 15.35
N TRP A 1105 -21.91 -15.40 15.27
CA TRP A 1105 -22.59 -16.18 14.24
C TRP A 1105 -24.12 -16.27 14.42
N TRP A 1106 -24.62 -15.96 15.62
CA TRP A 1106 -26.03 -16.02 16.00
C TRP A 1106 -26.76 -14.67 15.88
N HIS A 1107 -26.04 -13.55 15.75
CA HIS A 1107 -26.59 -12.20 15.83
C HIS A 1107 -26.89 -11.59 14.47
N PHE A 1108 -28.14 -11.18 14.26
CA PHE A 1108 -28.63 -10.66 12.99
C PHE A 1108 -29.29 -9.28 13.14
N ASP A 1109 -28.77 -8.30 12.40
CA ASP A 1109 -29.27 -6.93 12.31
C ASP A 1109 -30.24 -6.76 11.13
N TYR A 1110 -31.45 -6.28 11.38
CA TYR A 1110 -32.42 -5.95 10.31
C TYR A 1110 -32.03 -4.64 9.59
N LYS A 1111 -32.12 -4.61 8.25
CA LYS A 1111 -31.64 -3.49 7.40
C LYS A 1111 -32.06 -2.08 7.85
N ASP A 1112 -33.26 -1.93 8.42
CA ASP A 1112 -33.86 -0.64 8.78
C ASP A 1112 -33.48 -0.16 10.19
N TRP A 1113 -32.57 -0.84 10.91
CA TRP A 1113 -32.29 -0.55 12.34
C TRP A 1113 -31.96 0.92 12.62
N ARG A 1114 -31.27 1.62 11.70
CA ARG A 1114 -30.91 3.05 11.85
C ARG A 1114 -32.12 4.00 11.84
N ARG A 1115 -33.28 3.51 11.40
CA ARG A 1115 -34.53 4.29 11.31
C ARG A 1115 -35.37 4.19 12.58
N TYR A 1116 -34.94 3.46 13.59
CA TYR A 1116 -35.65 3.35 14.87
C TYR A 1116 -34.81 3.96 15.99
N PRO A 1117 -35.41 4.63 16.99
CA PRO A 1117 -34.67 5.25 18.08
C PRO A 1117 -34.16 4.21 19.09
N ILE A 1118 -33.15 4.56 19.90
CA ILE A 1118 -32.79 3.78 21.10
C ILE A 1118 -33.96 3.79 22.08
N LEU A 1119 -34.36 2.60 22.55
CA LEU A 1119 -35.40 2.42 23.55
C LEU A 1119 -34.80 1.91 24.87
N ASN A 1120 -35.52 2.16 25.95
CA ASN A 1120 -35.16 1.70 27.30
C ASN A 1120 -36.37 1.20 28.09
N LYS A 1121 -37.45 0.80 27.40
CA LYS A 1121 -38.64 0.20 28.03
C LYS A 1121 -38.31 -1.18 28.58
N THR A 1122 -38.80 -1.52 29.76
CA THR A 1122 -38.77 -2.91 30.27
C THR A 1122 -39.79 -3.76 29.52
N PHE A 1123 -39.73 -5.08 29.66
CA PHE A 1123 -40.65 -5.99 28.96
C PHE A 1123 -42.10 -5.83 29.43
N GLU A 1124 -42.30 -5.45 30.69
CA GLU A 1124 -43.59 -5.21 31.31
C GLU A 1124 -44.26 -3.91 30.83
N GLU A 1125 -43.48 -2.97 30.30
CA GLU A 1125 -43.94 -1.67 29.77
C GLU A 1125 -44.31 -1.72 28.27
N ILE A 1126 -44.16 -2.88 27.64
CA ILE A 1126 -44.50 -3.10 26.24
C ILE A 1126 -45.92 -3.65 26.20
N GLU A 1127 -46.84 -2.81 25.72
CA GLU A 1127 -48.23 -3.19 25.47
C GLU A 1127 -48.31 -4.08 24.23
N ASP A 1128 -49.25 -5.03 24.29
CA ASP A 1128 -49.42 -6.15 23.36
C ASP A 1128 -50.18 -5.84 22.08
#